data_AF-W3XKQ3-F1
#
_entry.id   AF-W3XKQ3-F1
#
_cell.length_a   1.000
_cell.length_b   1.000
_cell.length_c   1.000
_cell.angle_alpha   90.00
_cell.angle_beta   90.00
_cell.angle_gamma   90.00
#
_symmetry.space_group_name_H-M   'P 1'
#
loop_
_entity.id
_entity.type
_entity.pdbx_description
1 polymer ?
#
loop_
_entity_poly.entity_id
_entity_poly.type
_entity_poly.pdbx_seq_one_letter_code
_entity_poly.pdbx_strand_id
1 'polypeptide(L)'
;MSDSRATKPSAVVTESERPEASSSSDSRTESLHPDAPIEAVGHLEVEDDETPTPRFMQEEGAWKRWKWVPYPVRRFSIAAVKWSKGPREPKVYKIKPLLPKVQEAPLVLMDKYLPKQKHRVWLFIGYVAIWILTFCLVMRSGLKASEIADYGTPSDIACGTTYWVSGNQCGTDGNSCRPFTDSGFAFKCPANCASYKVLNPRAVGDQEVVYTQLVVGGPSSSANTTSAIYRGDSYICGAGVHAGVVSNSKGGCGVVKLIGQHSDFVSSTRNGISSVGFDSYFPLSYTFETGIECETKDVRWSLLAVSVTFTAVLSLVTSSPALFFFPVFIGIFWQVGMASDAPSHSSVAGLFSNILGKFLPAMFCAWVMYDKMGIRRTLQDCTAQIEKTVLWLGACWVGALTNYTFDFIPIQRLTGHDLDQQPGAKVALAIIVIVLTAVAVSQVWFFRQEARLTKYLKLYCLFVIGIIICLVLPDLSLRIHHYILALLLLPGTSMQTRPSLLYQGVLVGLFINGIARWGFESVLQTSYALQGDAQLGSPLPSILTPAISLAANATSNENATAAAAEMSSITFNWQSPPAPQFDGISILVNDVERFRSYFTDVDAEESFSWSRESNLDLNEYFRFAWMQGSSTMDYTKAGIWTADGTWSQMADGPSKVKARNIDGETQFLR
;
A
#
# COMPACT_ATOMS: atom_id res chain seq x y z
N MET A 1 62.32 -10.47 28.89
CA MET A 1 61.91 -11.15 27.64
C MET A 1 61.30 -10.08 26.75
N SER A 2 62.06 -9.30 25.98
CA SER A 2 63.30 -9.61 25.22
C SER A 2 63.00 -10.53 24.02
N ASP A 3 63.40 -10.24 22.78
CA ASP A 3 64.18 -9.09 22.30
C ASP A 3 64.06 -8.83 20.78
N SER A 4 64.35 -7.60 20.33
CA SER A 4 64.73 -7.19 18.96
C SER A 4 63.68 -7.39 17.82
N ARG A 5 63.80 -6.78 16.62
CA ARG A 5 64.85 -5.90 16.04
C ARG A 5 64.26 -4.85 15.06
N ALA A 6 65.02 -3.77 14.83
CA ALA A 6 64.72 -2.59 13.99
C ALA A 6 64.89 -2.88 12.45
N THR A 7 64.75 -1.95 11.47
CA THR A 7 65.00 -0.47 11.43
C THR A 7 64.31 0.26 10.24
N LYS A 8 64.26 1.61 10.29
CA LYS A 8 63.97 2.61 9.21
C LYS A 8 65.28 2.97 8.41
N PRO A 9 65.42 4.01 7.52
CA PRO A 9 64.53 5.11 7.07
C PRO A 9 64.55 5.44 5.54
N SER A 10 64.13 6.67 5.16
CA SER A 10 63.94 7.20 3.79
C SER A 10 65.08 8.09 3.25
N ALA A 11 65.10 8.33 1.93
CA ALA A 11 65.64 9.50 1.20
C ALA A 11 64.73 9.73 -0.06
N VAL A 12 64.20 10.91 -0.43
CA VAL A 12 64.70 12.28 -0.70
C VAL A 12 65.00 12.51 -2.21
N VAL A 13 64.73 13.72 -2.70
CA VAL A 13 64.54 14.11 -4.13
C VAL A 13 65.54 15.20 -4.54
N THR A 14 65.92 15.24 -5.82
CA THR A 14 66.50 16.44 -6.49
C THR A 14 66.17 16.50 -7.99
N GLU A 15 66.61 17.57 -8.68
CA GLU A 15 65.96 18.23 -9.83
C GLU A 15 67.00 18.74 -10.88
N SER A 16 66.64 18.82 -12.18
CA SER A 16 67.36 19.60 -13.23
C SER A 16 66.55 19.71 -14.55
N GLU A 17 66.94 20.60 -15.49
CA GLU A 17 66.18 21.00 -16.70
C GLU A 17 66.91 20.81 -18.07
N ARG A 18 66.19 21.12 -19.18
CA ARG A 18 66.63 21.67 -20.51
C ARG A 18 67.37 20.75 -21.53
N PRO A 19 67.46 21.12 -22.83
CA PRO A 19 66.46 21.74 -23.74
C PRO A 19 66.46 21.10 -25.18
N GLU A 20 66.13 21.89 -26.22
CA GLU A 20 65.77 21.52 -27.62
C GLU A 20 66.94 21.42 -28.64
N ALA A 21 66.59 21.08 -29.92
CA ALA A 21 67.30 21.24 -31.22
C ALA A 21 67.79 19.94 -31.93
N SER A 22 68.10 19.91 -33.24
CA SER A 22 67.31 20.25 -34.47
C SER A 22 68.09 19.86 -35.76
N SER A 23 67.52 19.03 -36.65
CA SER A 23 67.73 18.91 -38.13
C SER A 23 69.14 18.86 -38.79
N SER A 24 69.21 18.14 -39.93
CA SER A 24 70.26 18.18 -41.00
C SER A 24 71.64 17.54 -40.68
N SER A 25 72.45 17.06 -41.64
CA SER A 25 72.18 16.52 -42.99
C SER A 25 73.44 15.84 -43.59
N ASP A 26 73.23 14.80 -44.40
CA ASP A 26 74.09 14.35 -45.53
C ASP A 26 75.53 13.84 -45.29
N SER A 27 75.83 12.61 -45.75
CA SER A 27 77.11 12.27 -46.43
C SER A 27 77.16 10.83 -46.99
N ARG A 28 76.92 10.73 -48.30
CA ARG A 28 77.62 9.92 -49.34
C ARG A 28 77.82 8.39 -49.22
N THR A 29 77.63 7.79 -50.40
CA THR A 29 78.11 6.51 -50.95
C THR A 29 79.66 6.34 -50.88
N GLU A 30 80.34 5.22 -51.23
CA GLU A 30 80.10 4.02 -52.09
C GLU A 30 81.13 2.90 -51.67
N SER A 31 81.33 1.68 -52.22
CA SER A 31 80.86 0.90 -53.39
C SER A 31 81.25 -0.61 -53.27
N LEU A 32 80.46 -1.57 -53.80
CA LEU A 32 80.86 -2.94 -54.29
C LEU A 32 81.45 -3.95 -53.24
N HIS A 33 81.49 -5.29 -53.39
CA HIS A 33 81.10 -6.26 -54.45
C HIS A 33 80.43 -7.56 -53.84
N PRO A 34 80.61 -8.83 -54.31
CA PRO A 34 79.51 -9.81 -54.48
C PRO A 34 79.17 -10.71 -53.24
N ASP A 35 78.33 -11.71 -53.51
CA ASP A 35 78.05 -12.95 -52.73
C ASP A 35 76.86 -12.93 -51.74
N ALA A 36 75.64 -12.78 -52.29
CA ALA A 36 74.41 -13.35 -51.73
C ALA A 36 73.50 -13.87 -52.88
N PRO A 37 72.77 -15.00 -52.72
CA PRO A 37 72.30 -15.77 -53.88
C PRO A 37 70.95 -15.35 -54.50
N ILE A 38 70.96 -15.49 -55.83
CA ILE A 38 69.92 -15.42 -56.88
C ILE A 38 68.45 -15.73 -56.47
N GLU A 39 67.53 -14.95 -57.03
CA GLU A 39 66.07 -15.10 -56.96
C GLU A 39 65.52 -16.30 -57.76
N ALA A 40 64.37 -16.84 -57.34
CA ALA A 40 63.50 -17.64 -58.19
C ALA A 40 62.37 -16.76 -58.75
N VAL A 41 62.36 -16.54 -60.07
CA VAL A 41 61.50 -15.53 -60.71
C VAL A 41 60.06 -16.02 -60.93
N GLY A 42 59.12 -15.25 -60.39
CA GLY A 42 57.89 -14.84 -61.08
C GLY A 42 56.75 -15.84 -61.25
N HIS A 43 55.55 -15.40 -60.83
CA HIS A 43 54.33 -15.73 -61.57
C HIS A 43 53.32 -14.57 -61.50
N LEU A 44 53.23 -13.84 -62.61
CA LEU A 44 52.13 -12.96 -63.08
C LEU A 44 51.32 -12.16 -62.05
N GLU A 45 51.44 -10.83 -62.15
CA GLU A 45 50.41 -9.90 -61.68
C GLU A 45 49.09 -10.17 -62.42
N VAL A 46 47.98 -10.12 -61.68
CA VAL A 46 46.62 -10.00 -62.22
C VAL A 46 45.95 -8.87 -61.45
N GLU A 47 45.50 -7.84 -62.17
CA GLU A 47 44.71 -6.75 -61.61
C GLU A 47 43.28 -7.23 -61.32
N ASP A 48 43.06 -7.87 -60.18
CA ASP A 48 41.70 -8.02 -59.62
C ASP A 48 41.26 -6.67 -59.03
N ASP A 49 40.60 -5.87 -59.87
CA ASP A 49 39.90 -4.63 -59.49
C ASP A 49 38.66 -4.99 -58.65
N GLU A 50 38.88 -5.39 -57.39
CA GLU A 50 37.83 -5.74 -56.42
C GLU A 50 36.98 -4.50 -56.08
N THR A 51 35.99 -4.22 -56.94
CA THR A 51 34.87 -3.35 -56.61
C THR A 51 34.31 -3.78 -55.24
N PRO A 52 34.21 -2.86 -54.25
CA PRO A 52 34.04 -3.24 -52.86
C PRO A 52 32.70 -3.96 -52.67
N THR A 53 32.78 -5.26 -52.39
CA THR A 53 31.61 -6.16 -52.33
C THR A 53 30.48 -5.54 -51.51
N PRO A 54 29.25 -5.44 -52.05
CA PRO A 54 28.17 -4.72 -51.39
C PRO A 54 28.01 -5.15 -49.93
N ARG A 55 27.86 -4.19 -49.00
CA ARG A 55 27.99 -4.44 -47.56
C ARG A 55 27.10 -5.57 -47.01
N PHE A 56 25.99 -5.89 -47.68
CA PHE A 56 25.17 -7.05 -47.34
C PHE A 56 25.91 -8.39 -47.56
N MET A 57 26.64 -8.53 -48.68
CA MET A 57 27.45 -9.70 -49.04
C MET A 57 28.69 -9.88 -48.14
N GLN A 58 29.20 -8.80 -47.54
CA GLN A 58 30.33 -8.89 -46.58
C GLN A 58 29.87 -9.33 -45.18
N GLU A 59 28.67 -8.93 -44.74
CA GLU A 59 28.09 -9.43 -43.49
C GLU A 59 27.74 -10.94 -43.56
N GLU A 60 27.54 -11.46 -44.79
CA GLU A 60 28.19 -12.64 -45.43
C GLU A 60 29.02 -13.65 -44.58
N GLY A 61 29.98 -13.15 -43.80
CA GLY A 61 30.83 -13.99 -42.96
C GLY A 61 30.18 -14.40 -41.62
N ALA A 62 29.86 -13.42 -40.79
CA ALA A 62 29.49 -13.63 -39.39
C ALA A 62 28.03 -14.09 -39.17
N TRP A 63 27.18 -13.94 -40.19
CA TRP A 63 25.73 -14.09 -40.07
C TRP A 63 25.19 -15.52 -39.90
N LYS A 64 25.92 -16.59 -40.27
CA LYS A 64 25.37 -17.97 -40.41
C LYS A 64 24.76 -18.58 -39.14
N ARG A 65 25.03 -18.02 -37.95
CA ARG A 65 24.70 -18.63 -36.65
C ARG A 65 23.21 -18.66 -36.27
N TRP A 66 22.38 -17.73 -36.77
CA TRP A 66 20.95 -17.62 -36.42
C TRP A 66 20.08 -17.64 -37.69
N LYS A 67 19.74 -18.83 -38.19
CA LYS A 67 18.87 -19.01 -39.39
C LYS A 67 17.36 -18.93 -39.11
N TRP A 68 16.93 -19.12 -37.86
CA TRP A 68 15.50 -19.20 -37.50
C TRP A 68 14.81 -17.82 -37.34
N VAL A 69 15.57 -16.75 -37.06
CA VAL A 69 15.01 -15.41 -36.82
C VAL A 69 14.81 -14.67 -38.15
N PRO A 70 13.59 -14.15 -38.46
CA PRO A 70 13.32 -13.43 -39.70
C PRO A 70 14.24 -12.23 -39.93
N TYR A 71 14.67 -12.02 -41.18
CA TYR A 71 15.62 -10.96 -41.55
C TYR A 71 15.21 -9.54 -41.08
N PRO A 72 13.94 -9.09 -41.17
CA PRO A 72 13.54 -7.77 -40.67
C PRO A 72 13.75 -7.62 -39.15
N VAL A 73 13.37 -8.64 -38.38
CA VAL A 73 13.58 -8.69 -36.91
C VAL A 73 15.07 -8.62 -36.61
N ARG A 74 15.88 -9.43 -37.30
CA ARG A 74 17.33 -9.47 -37.13
C ARG A 74 18.00 -8.11 -37.42
N ARG A 75 17.62 -7.45 -38.52
CA ARG A 75 18.12 -6.11 -38.88
C ARG A 75 17.76 -5.08 -37.82
N PHE A 76 16.54 -5.13 -37.28
CA PHE A 76 16.10 -4.29 -36.17
C PHE A 76 16.89 -4.57 -34.88
N SER A 77 17.11 -5.83 -34.52
CA SER A 77 17.91 -6.21 -33.34
C SER A 77 19.33 -5.66 -33.40
N ILE A 78 20.00 -5.75 -34.56
CA ILE A 78 21.35 -5.20 -34.75
C ILE A 78 21.34 -3.67 -34.61
N ALA A 79 20.34 -2.99 -35.18
CA ALA A 79 20.18 -1.54 -35.04
C ALA A 79 19.93 -1.13 -33.57
N ALA A 80 19.07 -1.85 -32.83
CA ALA A 80 18.77 -1.60 -31.43
C ALA A 80 19.99 -1.85 -30.51
N VAL A 81 20.76 -2.93 -30.75
CA VAL A 81 22.02 -3.20 -30.03
C VAL A 81 23.07 -2.13 -30.33
N LYS A 82 23.16 -1.62 -31.56
CA LYS A 82 24.04 -0.50 -31.92
C LYS A 82 23.59 0.82 -31.27
N TRP A 83 22.29 1.09 -31.25
CA TRP A 83 21.70 2.32 -30.70
C TRP A 83 21.82 2.39 -29.17
N SER A 84 21.61 1.27 -28.47
CA SER A 84 21.62 1.20 -27.00
C SER A 84 22.99 1.36 -26.36
N LYS A 85 24.09 1.17 -27.12
CA LYS A 85 25.46 1.50 -26.68
C LYS A 85 25.67 3.00 -26.40
N GLY A 86 24.85 3.88 -26.97
CA GLY A 86 24.96 5.32 -26.80
C GLY A 86 25.82 6.04 -27.85
N PRO A 87 26.13 7.34 -27.63
CA PRO A 87 27.09 8.09 -28.44
C PRO A 87 28.54 7.62 -28.20
N ARG A 88 29.47 8.02 -29.07
CA ARG A 88 30.92 7.78 -28.88
C ARG A 88 31.47 8.51 -27.64
N GLU A 89 30.95 9.70 -27.37
CA GLU A 89 31.30 10.54 -26.22
C GLU A 89 30.11 10.57 -25.24
N PRO A 90 30.18 9.90 -24.09
CA PRO A 90 29.08 9.86 -23.13
C PRO A 90 28.88 11.21 -22.43
N LYS A 91 27.69 11.79 -22.56
CA LYS A 91 27.33 13.06 -21.93
C LYS A 91 26.85 12.82 -20.51
N VAL A 92 27.73 12.94 -19.52
CA VAL A 92 27.34 12.93 -18.09
C VAL A 92 26.49 14.15 -17.79
N TYR A 93 25.32 13.95 -17.18
CA TYR A 93 24.45 15.05 -16.77
C TYR A 93 24.88 15.57 -15.39
N LYS A 94 24.90 16.89 -15.24
CA LYS A 94 24.98 17.60 -13.96
C LYS A 94 23.96 18.73 -13.93
N ILE A 95 23.42 19.03 -12.75
CA ILE A 95 22.48 20.15 -12.57
C ILE A 95 23.29 21.45 -12.45
N LYS A 96 23.13 22.35 -13.44
CA LYS A 96 23.56 23.75 -13.30
C LYS A 96 22.49 24.49 -12.48
N PRO A 97 22.80 25.08 -11.31
CA PRO A 97 21.80 25.70 -10.45
C PRO A 97 21.10 26.90 -11.10
N LEU A 98 19.80 27.06 -10.88
CA LEU A 98 19.05 28.27 -11.21
C LEU A 98 19.36 29.36 -10.18
N LEU A 99 19.87 30.50 -10.63
CA LEU A 99 20.40 31.59 -9.78
C LEU A 99 21.52 31.10 -8.81
N PRO A 100 22.72 30.71 -9.32
CA PRO A 100 23.76 30.07 -8.49
C PRO A 100 24.09 30.80 -7.19
N LYS A 101 24.20 32.14 -7.21
CA LYS A 101 24.45 32.97 -6.01
C LYS A 101 23.44 32.73 -4.88
N VAL A 102 22.17 32.44 -5.20
CA VAL A 102 21.10 32.19 -4.23
C VAL A 102 21.14 30.74 -3.75
N GLN A 103 21.44 29.80 -4.64
CA GLN A 103 21.53 28.36 -4.36
C GLN A 103 22.73 28.02 -3.48
N GLU A 104 23.86 28.71 -3.68
CA GLU A 104 25.12 28.46 -2.99
C GLU A 104 25.29 29.31 -1.72
N ALA A 105 24.51 30.39 -1.55
CA ALA A 105 24.57 31.25 -0.36
C ALA A 105 24.48 30.48 0.98
N PRO A 106 23.59 29.48 1.18
CA PRO A 106 23.56 28.70 2.42
C PRO A 106 24.87 27.97 2.73
N LEU A 107 25.54 27.44 1.70
CA LEU A 107 26.84 26.78 1.83
C LEU A 107 27.95 27.80 2.13
N VAL A 108 27.99 28.90 1.38
CA VAL A 108 28.98 29.97 1.56
C VAL A 108 28.87 30.60 2.96
N LEU A 109 27.66 30.73 3.51
CA LEU A 109 27.45 31.16 4.90
C LEU A 109 27.99 30.12 5.90
N MET A 110 27.70 28.83 5.69
CA MET A 110 28.22 27.74 6.53
C MET A 110 29.76 27.65 6.49
N ASP A 111 30.37 27.88 5.32
CA ASP A 111 31.82 27.95 5.13
C ASP A 111 32.45 29.18 5.76
N LYS A 112 31.80 30.35 5.67
CA LYS A 112 32.26 31.60 6.28
C LYS A 112 32.21 31.58 7.81
N TYR A 113 31.11 31.11 8.41
CA TYR A 113 30.89 31.18 9.86
C TYR A 113 31.37 29.93 10.61
N LEU A 114 31.39 28.75 9.97
CA LEU A 114 31.76 27.48 10.62
C LEU A 114 32.78 26.67 9.78
N PRO A 115 33.98 27.20 9.47
CA PRO A 115 34.97 26.51 8.63
C PRO A 115 35.58 25.24 9.28
N LYS A 116 35.57 25.11 10.61
CA LYS A 116 36.21 23.99 11.32
C LYS A 116 35.29 22.76 11.34
N GLN A 117 35.74 21.66 10.74
CA GLN A 117 34.98 20.38 10.70
C GLN A 117 34.50 19.90 12.08
N LYS A 118 35.33 20.02 13.13
CA LYS A 118 34.94 19.68 14.51
C LYS A 118 33.71 20.46 14.98
N HIS A 119 33.56 21.73 14.58
CA HIS A 119 32.42 22.56 14.95
C HIS A 119 31.16 22.14 14.17
N ARG A 120 31.29 21.72 12.89
CA ARG A 120 30.18 21.16 12.10
C ARG A 120 29.64 19.86 12.69
N VAL A 121 30.53 18.98 13.16
CA VAL A 121 30.14 17.73 13.84
C VAL A 121 29.39 18.03 15.13
N TRP A 122 29.89 18.92 15.99
CA TRP A 122 29.19 19.31 17.22
C TRP A 122 27.87 20.03 16.95
N LEU A 123 27.80 20.92 15.96
CA LEU A 123 26.55 21.55 15.54
C LEU A 123 25.54 20.50 15.06
N PHE A 124 25.96 19.54 14.23
CA PHE A 124 25.09 18.48 13.73
C PHE A 124 24.56 17.56 14.85
N ILE A 125 25.41 17.20 15.82
CA ILE A 125 24.99 16.44 17.01
C ILE A 125 23.96 17.24 17.82
N GLY A 126 24.23 18.51 18.11
CA GLY A 126 23.29 19.39 18.81
C GLY A 126 21.98 19.59 18.04
N TYR A 127 22.05 19.72 16.72
CA TYR A 127 20.91 19.88 15.83
C TYR A 127 19.98 18.67 15.84
N VAL A 128 20.54 17.45 15.74
CA VAL A 128 19.79 16.20 15.85
C VAL A 128 19.23 16.03 17.27
N ALA A 129 19.99 16.38 18.31
CA ALA A 129 19.51 16.33 19.69
C ALA A 129 18.34 17.30 19.94
N ILE A 130 18.36 18.51 19.37
CA ILE A 130 17.25 19.46 19.42
C ILE A 130 16.04 18.90 18.66
N TRP A 131 16.20 18.34 17.45
CA TRP A 131 15.08 17.71 16.73
C TRP A 131 14.44 16.59 17.54
N ILE A 132 15.24 15.67 18.10
CA ILE A 132 14.75 14.58 18.97
C ILE A 132 14.03 15.16 20.19
N LEU A 133 14.59 16.17 20.85
CA LEU A 133 13.97 16.78 22.03
C LEU A 133 12.63 17.45 21.69
N THR A 134 12.56 18.24 20.61
CA THR A 134 11.32 18.87 20.16
C THR A 134 10.29 17.82 19.73
N PHE A 135 10.70 16.79 18.97
CA PHE A 135 9.83 15.68 18.57
C PHE A 135 9.26 14.96 19.80
N CYS A 136 10.09 14.59 20.76
CA CYS A 136 9.67 13.90 21.99
C CYS A 136 8.78 14.77 22.88
N LEU A 137 9.04 16.09 23.00
CA LEU A 137 8.20 17.00 23.78
C LEU A 137 6.83 17.24 23.14
N VAL A 138 6.78 17.39 21.81
CA VAL A 138 5.52 17.55 21.06
C VAL A 138 4.74 16.24 20.99
N MET A 139 5.41 15.09 20.84
CA MET A 139 4.76 13.78 20.98
C MET A 139 4.16 13.63 22.38
N ARG A 140 4.93 13.95 23.44
CA ARG A 140 4.47 13.87 24.83
C ARG A 140 3.31 14.82 25.15
N SER A 141 3.13 15.94 24.43
CA SER A 141 1.94 16.78 24.60
C SER A 141 0.71 16.22 23.87
N GLY A 142 0.86 15.50 22.75
CA GLY A 142 -0.23 14.77 22.09
C GLY A 142 -0.64 13.46 22.78
N LEU A 143 0.21 12.94 23.66
CA LEU A 143 -0.11 11.82 24.57
C LEU A 143 -0.84 12.27 25.85
N LYS A 144 -0.97 13.58 26.10
CA LYS A 144 -1.85 14.10 27.15
C LYS A 144 -3.27 14.23 26.59
N ALA A 145 -4.09 13.23 26.83
CA ALA A 145 -5.53 13.41 26.91
C ALA A 145 -5.90 13.84 28.34
N SER A 146 -7.02 14.55 28.50
CA SER A 146 -7.68 14.69 29.80
C SER A 146 -8.23 13.32 30.25
N GLU A 147 -8.11 13.02 31.54
CA GLU A 147 -8.88 11.93 32.15
C GLU A 147 -10.37 12.29 32.11
N ILE A 148 -11.19 11.36 31.65
CA ILE A 148 -12.64 11.46 31.66
C ILE A 148 -13.12 10.84 32.96
N ALA A 149 -14.03 11.52 33.67
CA ALA A 149 -14.65 10.99 34.89
C ALA A 149 -15.24 9.59 34.61
N ASP A 150 -15.09 8.68 35.57
CA ASP A 150 -15.54 7.27 35.55
C ASP A 150 -14.95 6.36 34.45
N TYR A 151 -14.37 6.89 33.36
CA TYR A 151 -13.82 6.13 32.23
C TYR A 151 -12.28 6.21 32.08
N GLY A 152 -11.60 7.10 32.81
CA GLY A 152 -10.13 7.18 32.84
C GLY A 152 -9.50 7.85 31.61
N THR A 153 -8.31 7.38 31.21
CA THR A 153 -7.59 7.95 30.04
C THR A 153 -8.08 7.35 28.71
N PRO A 154 -8.44 8.16 27.70
CA PRO A 154 -8.85 7.68 26.39
C PRO A 154 -7.80 6.81 25.67
N SER A 155 -8.20 5.64 25.19
CA SER A 155 -7.34 4.72 24.42
C SER A 155 -7.33 5.06 22.93
N ASP A 156 -6.13 5.06 22.31
CA ASP A 156 -6.00 5.24 20.86
C ASP A 156 -6.55 4.03 20.10
N ILE A 157 -7.56 4.23 19.24
CA ILE A 157 -8.18 3.19 18.41
C ILE A 157 -7.97 3.43 16.90
N ALA A 158 -8.17 2.38 16.10
CA ALA A 158 -8.05 2.47 14.64
C ALA A 158 -9.39 2.87 13.99
N CYS A 159 -9.33 3.50 12.81
CA CYS A 159 -10.55 3.89 12.09
C CYS A 159 -11.50 2.73 11.77
N GLY A 160 -10.97 1.51 11.62
CA GLY A 160 -11.73 0.29 11.38
C GLY A 160 -12.12 -0.52 12.62
N THR A 161 -11.94 0.02 13.83
CA THR A 161 -12.35 -0.68 15.06
C THR A 161 -13.87 -0.72 15.17
N THR A 162 -14.42 -1.93 15.38
CA THR A 162 -15.83 -2.24 15.63
C THR A 162 -15.98 -2.98 16.96
N TYR A 163 -17.22 -3.20 17.41
CA TYR A 163 -17.51 -4.18 18.47
C TYR A 163 -17.83 -5.56 17.89
N TRP A 164 -18.55 -5.61 16.78
CA TRP A 164 -18.86 -6.85 16.05
C TRP A 164 -17.84 -7.07 14.93
N VAL A 165 -17.14 -8.20 14.97
CA VAL A 165 -16.05 -8.52 14.04
C VAL A 165 -16.56 -9.39 12.89
N SER A 166 -16.24 -9.00 11.65
CA SER A 166 -16.73 -9.66 10.43
C SER A 166 -16.16 -11.07 10.22
N GLY A 167 -16.88 -11.90 9.46
CA GLY A 167 -16.48 -13.29 9.17
C GLY A 167 -16.74 -14.23 10.36
N ASN A 168 -17.90 -14.07 11.00
CA ASN A 168 -18.39 -14.84 12.15
C ASN A 168 -17.40 -14.97 13.33
N GLN A 169 -16.45 -14.04 13.48
CA GLN A 169 -15.47 -14.09 14.58
C GLN A 169 -16.11 -13.83 15.96
N CYS A 170 -17.33 -13.27 15.98
CA CYS A 170 -18.17 -13.24 17.18
C CYS A 170 -18.78 -14.60 17.56
N GLY A 171 -18.77 -15.59 16.66
CA GLY A 171 -19.37 -16.92 16.84
C GLY A 171 -20.90 -16.92 16.99
N THR A 172 -21.46 -18.10 17.24
CA THR A 172 -22.89 -18.31 17.49
C THR A 172 -23.40 -17.37 18.59
N ASP A 173 -24.54 -16.73 18.36
CA ASP A 173 -25.18 -15.69 19.20
C ASP A 173 -24.27 -14.50 19.57
N GLY A 174 -23.16 -14.32 18.87
CA GLY A 174 -22.17 -13.29 19.18
C GLY A 174 -21.36 -13.54 20.45
N ASN A 175 -21.33 -14.77 20.96
CA ASN A 175 -20.74 -15.10 22.26
C ASN A 175 -19.29 -14.62 22.47
N SER A 176 -18.47 -14.56 21.41
CA SER A 176 -17.07 -14.07 21.45
C SER A 176 -16.95 -12.54 21.41
N CYS A 177 -18.03 -11.81 21.13
CA CYS A 177 -18.08 -10.33 21.11
C CYS A 177 -18.87 -9.75 22.30
N ARG A 178 -19.01 -10.52 23.38
CA ARG A 178 -19.59 -10.08 24.67
C ARG A 178 -18.63 -9.15 25.44
N PRO A 179 -19.12 -8.31 26.37
CA PRO A 179 -20.52 -8.10 26.77
C PRO A 179 -21.32 -7.30 25.74
N PHE A 180 -22.66 -7.31 25.86
CA PHE A 180 -23.56 -6.57 24.96
C PHE A 180 -24.17 -5.31 25.60
N THR A 181 -24.26 -5.24 26.92
CA THR A 181 -24.75 -4.09 27.70
C THR A 181 -23.68 -3.62 28.69
N ASP A 182 -23.96 -2.52 29.41
CA ASP A 182 -23.33 -2.13 30.68
C ASP A 182 -21.79 -2.05 30.67
N SER A 183 -21.23 -1.80 29.49
CA SER A 183 -19.81 -1.57 29.30
C SER A 183 -19.60 -0.44 28.29
N GLY A 184 -18.44 0.19 28.39
CA GLY A 184 -18.05 1.33 27.57
C GLY A 184 -16.63 1.72 27.88
N PHE A 185 -16.02 2.52 27.02
CA PHE A 185 -14.66 3.00 27.25
C PHE A 185 -14.43 4.37 26.64
N ALA A 186 -13.50 5.11 27.25
CA ALA A 186 -12.95 6.33 26.68
C ALA A 186 -12.05 5.97 25.48
N PHE A 187 -12.38 6.47 24.29
CA PHE A 187 -11.66 6.20 23.05
C PHE A 187 -11.13 7.50 22.42
N LYS A 188 -10.10 7.36 21.59
CA LYS A 188 -9.44 8.44 20.85
C LYS A 188 -9.25 8.01 19.40
N CYS A 189 -9.87 8.75 18.48
CA CYS A 189 -9.85 8.50 17.05
C CYS A 189 -8.84 9.43 16.34
N PRO A 190 -8.05 8.91 15.40
CA PRO A 190 -7.17 9.72 14.56
C PRO A 190 -7.96 10.55 13.54
N ALA A 191 -7.31 11.59 12.99
CA ALA A 191 -7.84 12.32 11.85
C ALA A 191 -7.94 11.46 10.57
N ASN A 192 -8.79 11.90 9.64
CA ASN A 192 -9.13 11.32 8.34
C ASN A 192 -9.83 9.95 8.35
N CYS A 193 -10.45 9.52 9.46
CA CYS A 193 -11.14 8.22 9.48
C CYS A 193 -12.27 8.08 8.46
N ALA A 194 -12.86 9.17 7.94
CA ALA A 194 -13.87 9.09 6.88
C ALA A 194 -13.33 8.53 5.54
N SER A 195 -12.01 8.43 5.33
CA SER A 195 -11.46 7.73 4.15
C SER A 195 -11.41 6.20 4.31
N TYR A 196 -11.51 5.67 5.54
CA TYR A 196 -11.37 4.24 5.83
C TYR A 196 -12.61 3.43 5.38
N LYS A 197 -12.52 2.82 4.20
CA LYS A 197 -13.67 2.20 3.51
C LYS A 197 -13.66 0.68 3.58
N VAL A 198 -14.87 0.11 3.58
CA VAL A 198 -15.12 -1.31 3.32
C VAL A 198 -14.65 -1.66 1.91
N LEU A 199 -13.61 -2.49 1.77
CA LEU A 199 -13.05 -2.91 0.46
C LEU A 199 -13.63 -4.23 -0.07
N ASN A 200 -14.39 -4.94 0.74
CA ASN A 200 -15.04 -6.21 0.42
C ASN A 200 -16.48 -6.13 0.95
N PRO A 201 -17.54 -6.29 0.12
CA PRO A 201 -18.89 -5.99 0.55
C PRO A 201 -19.33 -6.66 1.86
N ARG A 202 -20.16 -5.95 2.63
CA ARG A 202 -20.76 -6.40 3.90
C ARG A 202 -22.28 -6.39 3.82
N ALA A 203 -22.92 -7.42 4.35
CA ALA A 203 -24.37 -7.49 4.47
C ALA A 203 -24.90 -6.57 5.57
N VAL A 204 -26.04 -5.93 5.31
CA VAL A 204 -26.86 -5.20 6.30
C VAL A 204 -28.32 -5.48 5.97
N GLY A 205 -28.91 -6.53 6.56
CA GLY A 205 -30.24 -7.01 6.16
C GLY A 205 -30.22 -7.59 4.75
N ASP A 206 -30.99 -7.02 3.81
CA ASP A 206 -30.89 -7.35 2.37
C ASP A 206 -29.84 -6.50 1.62
N GLN A 207 -29.41 -5.38 2.20
CA GLN A 207 -28.48 -4.43 1.60
C GLN A 207 -27.02 -4.92 1.63
N GLU A 208 -26.19 -4.31 0.78
CA GLU A 208 -24.75 -4.59 0.68
C GLU A 208 -23.92 -3.31 0.63
N VAL A 209 -22.90 -3.23 1.49
CA VAL A 209 -22.10 -2.03 1.75
C VAL A 209 -20.68 -2.22 1.24
N VAL A 210 -20.21 -1.38 0.30
CA VAL A 210 -18.85 -1.45 -0.28
C VAL A 210 -18.35 -0.07 -0.74
N TYR A 211 -17.03 0.14 -0.71
CA TYR A 211 -16.31 1.40 -1.00
C TYR A 211 -16.78 2.64 -0.24
N THR A 212 -17.49 2.42 0.87
CA THR A 212 -18.00 3.44 1.79
C THR A 212 -17.65 3.06 3.24
N GLN A 213 -17.99 3.94 4.19
CA GLN A 213 -17.90 3.67 5.63
C GLN A 213 -18.90 2.59 6.04
N LEU A 214 -18.51 1.68 6.95
CA LEU A 214 -19.49 0.85 7.65
C LEU A 214 -20.03 1.63 8.84
N VAL A 215 -21.18 2.27 8.66
CA VAL A 215 -21.96 2.90 9.73
C VAL A 215 -23.42 2.54 9.48
N VAL A 216 -24.01 1.79 10.41
CA VAL A 216 -25.41 1.33 10.35
C VAL A 216 -26.15 1.98 11.53
N GLY A 217 -27.24 2.69 11.23
CA GLY A 217 -27.95 3.53 12.19
C GLY A 217 -27.48 4.98 12.28
N GLY A 218 -27.96 5.70 13.27
CA GLY A 218 -27.82 7.15 13.40
C GLY A 218 -28.89 7.75 14.32
N PRO A 219 -29.02 9.09 14.37
CA PRO A 219 -30.09 9.75 15.10
C PRO A 219 -31.43 9.58 14.36
N SER A 220 -32.49 9.22 15.10
CA SER A 220 -33.85 9.03 14.57
C SER A 220 -34.52 10.30 14.05
N SER A 221 -33.96 11.48 14.32
CA SER A 221 -34.40 12.75 13.73
C SER A 221 -33.25 13.73 13.57
N SER A 222 -33.38 14.68 12.64
CA SER A 222 -32.40 15.75 12.43
C SER A 222 -32.31 16.74 13.60
N ALA A 223 -33.33 16.79 14.47
CA ALA A 223 -33.41 17.66 15.63
C ALA A 223 -32.77 17.06 16.89
N ASN A 224 -32.84 15.74 17.09
CA ASN A 224 -32.34 15.10 18.30
C ASN A 224 -30.94 14.49 18.09
N THR A 225 -29.91 15.26 18.41
CA THR A 225 -28.50 14.88 18.16
C THR A 225 -27.89 13.96 19.21
N THR A 226 -28.55 13.77 20.37
CA THR A 226 -28.02 13.03 21.53
C THR A 226 -28.43 11.56 21.56
N SER A 227 -29.30 11.10 20.66
CA SER A 227 -29.80 9.72 20.58
C SER A 227 -29.37 9.01 19.29
N ALA A 228 -28.11 9.16 18.89
CA ALA A 228 -27.56 8.50 17.70
C ALA A 228 -27.07 7.09 18.03
N ILE A 229 -27.87 6.07 17.67
CA ILE A 229 -27.61 4.66 17.99
C ILE A 229 -27.07 3.94 16.76
N TYR A 230 -26.02 3.13 16.98
CA TYR A 230 -25.29 2.43 15.92
C TYR A 230 -25.22 0.93 16.17
N ARG A 231 -25.31 0.15 15.09
CA ARG A 231 -25.14 -1.32 15.12
C ARG A 231 -23.67 -1.68 15.40
N GLY A 232 -23.41 -2.76 16.13
CA GLY A 232 -22.09 -3.10 16.66
C GLY A 232 -20.97 -3.30 15.63
N ASP A 233 -21.32 -3.60 14.38
CA ASP A 233 -20.40 -3.71 13.23
C ASP A 233 -20.00 -2.34 12.65
N SER A 234 -20.62 -1.25 13.09
CA SER A 234 -20.26 0.11 12.69
C SER A 234 -18.87 0.50 13.19
N TYR A 235 -18.05 1.08 12.32
CA TYR A 235 -16.74 1.63 12.67
C TYR A 235 -16.87 2.75 13.70
N ILE A 236 -16.32 2.58 14.91
CA ILE A 236 -16.51 3.50 16.05
C ILE A 236 -16.08 4.93 15.69
N CYS A 237 -14.97 5.09 14.97
CA CYS A 237 -14.54 6.40 14.49
C CYS A 237 -15.40 6.98 13.36
N GLY A 238 -15.96 6.13 12.48
CA GLY A 238 -16.89 6.55 11.44
C GLY A 238 -18.23 7.02 12.03
N ALA A 239 -18.80 6.22 12.93
CA ALA A 239 -19.98 6.57 13.72
C ALA A 239 -19.75 7.81 14.59
N GLY A 240 -18.55 7.97 15.19
CA GLY A 240 -18.18 9.14 15.96
C GLY A 240 -18.11 10.44 15.13
N VAL A 241 -17.57 10.36 13.90
CA VAL A 241 -17.63 11.48 12.94
C VAL A 241 -19.08 11.77 12.55
N HIS A 242 -19.87 10.74 12.24
CA HIS A 242 -21.28 10.88 11.83
C HIS A 242 -22.17 11.48 12.95
N ALA A 243 -21.95 11.09 14.20
CA ALA A 243 -22.59 11.68 15.37
C ALA A 243 -22.19 13.15 15.59
N GLY A 244 -20.91 13.48 15.32
CA GLY A 244 -20.28 14.77 15.60
C GLY A 244 -19.42 14.79 16.87
N VAL A 245 -19.14 13.62 17.45
CA VAL A 245 -18.34 13.43 18.67
C VAL A 245 -16.84 13.62 18.39
N VAL A 246 -16.37 13.23 17.20
CA VAL A 246 -14.98 13.44 16.75
C VAL A 246 -14.94 14.12 15.39
N SER A 247 -13.87 14.88 15.11
CA SER A 247 -13.74 15.65 13.87
C SER A 247 -12.94 14.88 12.82
N ASN A 248 -13.45 14.74 11.59
CA ASN A 248 -12.67 14.09 10.54
C ASN A 248 -11.34 14.82 10.22
N SER A 249 -11.24 16.14 10.44
CA SER A 249 -10.02 16.90 10.12
C SER A 249 -9.00 16.98 11.27
N LYS A 250 -9.39 16.65 12.51
CA LYS A 250 -8.53 16.75 13.71
C LYS A 250 -8.48 15.47 14.56
N GLY A 251 -9.25 14.44 14.21
CA GLY A 251 -9.56 13.35 15.12
C GLY A 251 -10.42 13.84 16.30
N GLY A 252 -10.29 13.16 17.43
CA GLY A 252 -10.90 13.56 18.69
C GLY A 252 -10.99 12.39 19.67
N CYS A 253 -11.72 12.58 20.75
CA CYS A 253 -12.01 11.55 21.74
C CYS A 253 -13.45 11.67 22.24
N GLY A 254 -13.95 10.59 22.82
CA GLY A 254 -15.24 10.52 23.46
C GLY A 254 -15.36 9.25 24.30
N VAL A 255 -16.56 8.97 24.79
CA VAL A 255 -16.89 7.70 25.43
C VAL A 255 -17.94 7.00 24.57
N VAL A 256 -17.69 5.73 24.27
CA VAL A 256 -18.66 4.84 23.62
C VAL A 256 -19.24 3.89 24.67
N LYS A 257 -20.54 3.62 24.59
CA LYS A 257 -21.31 2.85 25.57
C LYS A 257 -22.24 1.86 24.89
N LEU A 258 -22.16 0.60 25.30
CA LEU A 258 -23.03 -0.46 24.82
C LEU A 258 -24.41 -0.40 25.47
N ILE A 259 -25.45 -0.64 24.66
CA ILE A 259 -26.86 -0.57 25.07
C ILE A 259 -27.64 -1.87 24.79
N GLY A 260 -26.96 -2.93 24.35
CA GLY A 260 -27.59 -4.23 24.07
C GLY A 260 -28.35 -4.28 22.75
N GLN A 261 -29.47 -5.00 22.77
CA GLN A 261 -30.31 -5.19 21.61
C GLN A 261 -31.09 -3.92 21.26
N HIS A 262 -31.13 -3.57 19.98
CA HIS A 262 -31.88 -2.45 19.44
C HIS A 262 -32.45 -2.84 18.07
N SER A 263 -33.60 -2.27 17.67
CA SER A 263 -34.23 -2.43 16.36
C SER A 263 -34.21 -1.10 15.57
N ASP A 264 -34.60 -1.11 14.30
CA ASP A 264 -34.93 0.12 13.56
C ASP A 264 -33.80 1.17 13.51
N PHE A 265 -32.65 0.73 13.01
CA PHE A 265 -31.48 1.57 12.81
C PHE A 265 -31.73 2.53 11.63
N VAL A 266 -31.95 3.81 11.94
CA VAL A 266 -32.31 4.84 10.94
C VAL A 266 -31.10 5.27 10.09
N SER A 267 -31.26 5.22 8.76
CA SER A 267 -30.28 5.79 7.81
C SER A 267 -30.32 7.32 7.80
N SER A 268 -29.16 7.96 7.76
CA SER A 268 -29.07 9.42 7.63
C SER A 268 -27.75 9.83 6.97
N THR A 269 -27.52 11.13 6.79
CA THR A 269 -26.24 11.65 6.27
C THR A 269 -25.84 12.88 7.06
N ARG A 270 -24.71 12.78 7.78
CA ARG A 270 -24.20 13.81 8.69
C ARG A 270 -22.68 13.87 8.61
N ASN A 271 -22.13 15.09 8.71
CA ASN A 271 -20.68 15.36 8.77
C ASN A 271 -19.84 14.73 7.63
N GLY A 272 -20.44 14.52 6.46
CA GLY A 272 -19.78 13.93 5.27
C GLY A 272 -19.81 12.39 5.21
N ILE A 273 -20.51 11.73 6.13
CA ILE A 273 -20.75 10.29 6.11
C ILE A 273 -22.25 10.04 5.90
N SER A 274 -22.58 9.04 5.09
CA SER A 274 -23.94 8.49 4.96
C SER A 274 -23.99 7.14 5.67
N SER A 275 -24.97 6.95 6.56
CA SER A 275 -25.21 5.69 7.24
C SER A 275 -26.27 4.84 6.55
N VAL A 276 -26.21 3.53 6.79
CA VAL A 276 -27.09 2.50 6.24
C VAL A 276 -28.21 2.20 7.24
N GLY A 277 -29.40 1.89 6.73
CA GLY A 277 -30.55 1.56 7.56
C GLY A 277 -30.67 0.05 7.80
N PHE A 278 -31.26 -0.35 8.93
CA PHE A 278 -31.56 -1.75 9.22
C PHE A 278 -32.88 -1.85 10.01
N ASP A 279 -33.93 -2.26 9.32
CA ASP A 279 -35.33 -2.41 9.76
C ASP A 279 -35.57 -3.73 10.50
N SER A 280 -34.65 -4.07 11.40
CA SER A 280 -34.73 -5.23 12.27
C SER A 280 -33.83 -5.09 13.49
N TYR A 281 -33.90 -6.07 14.39
CA TYR A 281 -33.17 -6.11 15.65
C TYR A 281 -31.75 -6.69 15.50
N PHE A 282 -30.79 -6.14 16.25
CA PHE A 282 -29.42 -6.63 16.35
C PHE A 282 -28.94 -6.63 17.82
N PRO A 283 -28.25 -7.68 18.30
CA PRO A 283 -28.05 -7.92 19.74
C PRO A 283 -26.99 -7.03 20.42
N LEU A 284 -26.11 -6.38 19.65
CA LEU A 284 -25.04 -5.51 20.15
C LEU A 284 -25.11 -4.15 19.45
N SER A 285 -25.54 -3.12 20.19
CA SER A 285 -25.67 -1.74 19.72
C SER A 285 -24.94 -0.80 20.67
N TYR A 286 -24.53 0.38 20.16
CA TYR A 286 -23.84 1.39 20.97
C TYR A 286 -24.32 2.82 20.68
N THR A 287 -24.08 3.69 21.67
CA THR A 287 -24.25 5.14 21.60
C THR A 287 -22.99 5.83 22.12
N PHE A 288 -22.95 7.16 22.05
CA PHE A 288 -21.89 7.99 22.60
C PHE A 288 -22.39 8.80 23.79
N GLU A 289 -21.59 8.86 24.86
CA GLU A 289 -21.94 9.61 26.07
C GLU A 289 -21.88 11.13 25.81
N THR A 290 -22.83 11.88 26.34
CA THR A 290 -23.00 13.31 26.04
C THR A 290 -22.35 14.21 27.10
N GLY A 291 -21.98 15.44 26.73
CA GLY A 291 -21.33 16.37 27.65
C GLY A 291 -19.86 16.05 27.99
N ILE A 292 -19.26 15.07 27.32
CA ILE A 292 -17.86 14.68 27.51
C ILE A 292 -16.92 15.76 26.94
N GLU A 293 -16.38 16.61 27.82
CA GLU A 293 -15.25 17.47 27.47
C GLU A 293 -13.95 16.67 27.50
N CYS A 294 -13.41 16.35 26.33
CA CYS A 294 -12.13 15.67 26.19
C CYS A 294 -11.17 16.47 25.30
N GLU A 295 -10.18 17.13 25.90
CA GLU A 295 -9.16 17.87 25.15
C GLU A 295 -8.07 16.90 24.66
N THR A 296 -8.11 16.53 23.38
CA THR A 296 -7.00 15.89 22.68
C THR A 296 -6.41 16.80 21.61
N LYS A 297 -5.09 16.78 21.51
CA LYS A 297 -4.33 17.55 20.52
C LYS A 297 -3.71 16.59 19.52
N ASP A 298 -4.25 16.55 18.30
CA ASP A 298 -3.57 15.89 17.18
C ASP A 298 -2.29 16.68 16.84
N VAL A 299 -1.17 16.18 17.36
CA VAL A 299 0.17 16.74 17.15
C VAL A 299 0.82 16.29 15.85
N ARG A 300 0.18 15.45 15.02
CA ARG A 300 0.79 14.93 13.78
C ARG A 300 1.23 16.05 12.83
N TRP A 301 0.39 17.06 12.66
CA TRP A 301 0.70 18.23 11.84
C TRP A 301 1.81 19.11 12.45
N SER A 302 1.85 19.24 13.78
CA SER A 302 2.91 19.95 14.50
C SER A 302 4.26 19.23 14.39
N LEU A 303 4.28 17.90 14.59
CA LEU A 303 5.45 17.04 14.38
C LEU A 303 5.92 17.09 12.93
N LEU A 304 4.99 17.02 11.97
CA LEU A 304 5.31 17.14 10.55
C LEU A 304 5.92 18.50 10.23
N ALA A 305 5.37 19.61 10.73
CA ALA A 305 5.93 20.94 10.53
C ALA A 305 7.34 21.07 11.10
N VAL A 306 7.60 20.50 12.29
CA VAL A 306 8.96 20.40 12.88
C VAL A 306 9.87 19.57 11.96
N SER A 307 9.50 18.35 11.62
CA SER A 307 10.35 17.44 10.84
C SER A 307 10.60 17.93 9.41
N VAL A 308 9.62 18.56 8.76
CA VAL A 308 9.79 19.25 7.46
C VAL A 308 10.76 20.41 7.60
N THR A 309 10.62 21.25 8.63
CA THR A 309 11.53 22.39 8.87
C THR A 309 12.96 21.92 9.11
N PHE A 310 13.17 20.91 9.95
CA PHE A 310 14.51 20.38 10.25
C PHE A 310 15.14 19.66 9.04
N THR A 311 14.37 18.86 8.30
CA THR A 311 14.89 18.24 7.06
C THR A 311 15.20 19.29 5.98
N ALA A 312 14.39 20.36 5.85
CA ALA A 312 14.61 21.43 4.88
C ALA A 312 15.82 22.31 5.23
N VAL A 313 15.99 22.71 6.49
CA VAL A 313 17.17 23.47 6.93
C VAL A 313 18.44 22.65 6.77
N LEU A 314 18.45 21.38 7.19
CA LEU A 314 19.58 20.47 6.94
C LEU A 314 19.88 20.33 5.44
N SER A 315 18.84 20.18 4.61
CA SER A 315 18.96 20.13 3.15
C SER A 315 19.64 21.36 2.59
N LEU A 316 19.22 22.56 3.01
CA LEU A 316 19.78 23.81 2.48
C LEU A 316 21.25 23.99 2.85
N VAL A 317 21.69 23.59 4.05
CA VAL A 317 23.06 23.87 4.54
C VAL A 317 24.08 22.76 4.32
N THR A 318 23.71 21.61 3.73
CA THR A 318 24.64 20.48 3.51
C THR A 318 24.82 20.08 2.04
N SER A 319 26.06 20.12 1.56
CA SER A 319 26.46 19.61 0.25
C SER A 319 26.84 18.12 0.26
N SER A 320 26.97 17.50 1.44
CA SER A 320 27.36 16.10 1.59
C SER A 320 26.17 15.16 1.33
N PRO A 321 26.24 14.26 0.33
CA PRO A 321 25.16 13.32 0.04
C PRO A 321 24.76 12.44 1.22
N ALA A 322 25.73 12.01 2.05
CA ALA A 322 25.47 11.16 3.21
C ALA A 322 24.82 11.92 4.37
N LEU A 323 25.29 13.13 4.68
CA LEU A 323 24.73 13.96 5.76
C LEU A 323 23.36 14.55 5.40
N PHE A 324 23.02 14.60 4.10
CA PHE A 324 21.65 14.81 3.67
C PHE A 324 20.83 13.51 3.79
N PHE A 325 21.21 12.46 3.07
CA PHE A 325 20.34 11.31 2.83
C PHE A 325 20.00 10.55 4.12
N PHE A 326 20.99 10.13 4.92
CA PHE A 326 20.72 9.26 6.06
C PHE A 326 19.91 9.94 7.18
N PRO A 327 20.23 11.19 7.62
CA PRO A 327 19.43 11.86 8.64
C PRO A 327 18.02 12.20 8.15
N VAL A 328 17.84 12.56 6.87
CA VAL A 328 16.52 12.75 6.26
C VAL A 328 15.72 11.45 6.23
N PHE A 329 16.32 10.35 5.77
CA PHE A 329 15.67 9.03 5.75
C PHE A 329 15.23 8.60 7.16
N ILE A 330 16.12 8.71 8.15
CA ILE A 330 15.82 8.36 9.55
C ILE A 330 14.70 9.26 10.10
N GLY A 331 14.80 10.58 9.91
CA GLY A 331 13.81 11.54 10.41
C GLY A 331 12.41 11.33 9.82
N ILE A 332 12.32 11.10 8.51
CA ILE A 332 11.04 10.80 7.83
C ILE A 332 10.52 9.42 8.28
N PHE A 333 11.37 8.39 8.40
CA PHE A 333 10.94 7.05 8.83
C PHE A 333 10.31 7.05 10.22
N TRP A 334 10.95 7.70 11.19
CA TRP A 334 10.40 7.82 12.55
C TRP A 334 9.20 8.77 12.61
N GLN A 335 9.15 9.86 11.81
CA GLN A 335 7.97 10.73 11.68
C GLN A 335 6.75 9.96 11.15
N VAL A 336 6.91 9.15 10.11
CA VAL A 336 5.80 8.38 9.55
C VAL A 336 5.36 7.31 10.54
N GLY A 337 6.29 6.44 10.97
CA GLY A 337 5.99 5.29 11.81
C GLY A 337 5.47 5.62 13.21
N MET A 338 5.85 6.76 13.79
CA MET A 338 5.39 7.17 15.13
C MET A 338 4.23 8.16 15.12
N ALA A 339 3.97 8.86 14.01
CA ALA A 339 2.97 9.95 13.98
C ALA A 339 2.10 9.95 12.72
N SER A 340 2.67 10.22 11.54
CA SER A 340 1.88 10.60 10.36
C SER A 340 1.10 9.45 9.71
N ASP A 341 1.62 8.23 9.77
CA ASP A 341 0.95 7.00 9.36
C ASP A 341 1.48 5.84 10.22
N ALA A 342 1.13 5.87 11.51
CA ALA A 342 1.52 4.84 12.47
C ALA A 342 0.70 3.55 12.27
N PRO A 343 1.30 2.35 12.38
CA PRO A 343 0.54 1.11 12.48
C PRO A 343 -0.38 1.11 13.71
N SER A 344 -1.44 0.30 13.65
CA SER A 344 -2.33 0.02 14.79
C SER A 344 -1.55 -0.53 15.97
N HIS A 345 -1.72 0.06 17.16
CA HIS A 345 -0.98 -0.27 18.37
C HIS A 345 -1.84 -0.01 19.60
N SER A 346 -1.66 -0.81 20.66
CA SER A 346 -2.33 -0.63 21.96
C SER A 346 -1.51 0.20 22.95
N SER A 347 -0.25 0.49 22.65
CA SER A 347 0.62 1.34 23.48
C SER A 347 1.77 1.94 22.69
N VAL A 348 2.27 3.10 23.14
CA VAL A 348 3.43 3.78 22.52
C VAL A 348 4.71 2.93 22.61
N ALA A 349 4.85 2.12 23.66
CA ALA A 349 5.98 1.19 23.80
C ALA A 349 5.88 0.05 22.76
N GLY A 350 4.68 -0.51 22.55
CA GLY A 350 4.43 -1.49 21.49
C GLY A 350 4.68 -0.92 20.09
N LEU A 351 4.24 0.32 19.85
CA LEU A 351 4.52 1.06 18.61
C LEU A 351 6.02 1.23 18.38
N PHE A 352 6.76 1.73 19.38
CA PHE A 352 8.20 1.93 19.28
C PHE A 352 8.94 0.61 18.99
N SER A 353 8.54 -0.49 19.65
CA SER A 353 9.08 -1.82 19.40
C SER A 353 8.83 -2.29 17.95
N ASN A 354 7.60 -2.11 17.44
CA ASN A 354 7.21 -2.45 16.07
C ASN A 354 8.05 -1.68 15.03
N ILE A 355 8.18 -0.36 15.20
CA ILE A 355 8.96 0.51 14.30
C ILE A 355 10.46 0.20 14.40
N LEU A 356 11.00 -0.08 15.59
CA LEU A 356 12.40 -0.44 15.78
C LEU A 356 12.75 -1.77 15.07
N GLY A 357 11.87 -2.77 15.12
CA GLY A 357 12.04 -4.03 14.40
C GLY A 357 12.10 -3.85 12.87
N LYS A 358 11.28 -2.93 12.33
CA LYS A 358 11.30 -2.54 10.91
C LYS A 358 12.53 -1.68 10.53
N PHE A 359 13.07 -0.91 11.47
CA PHE A 359 14.10 0.11 11.20
C PHE A 359 15.45 -0.46 10.75
N LEU A 360 15.96 -1.53 11.36
CA LEU A 360 17.29 -2.05 11.03
C LEU A 360 17.38 -2.59 9.59
N PRO A 361 16.44 -3.43 9.08
CA PRO A 361 16.42 -3.81 7.68
C PRO A 361 16.15 -2.62 6.75
N ALA A 362 15.31 -1.65 7.14
CA ALA A 362 15.07 -0.43 6.37
C ALA A 362 16.36 0.40 6.19
N MET A 363 17.23 0.46 7.20
CA MET A 363 18.53 1.13 7.11
C MET A 363 19.54 0.39 6.21
N PHE A 364 19.49 -0.94 6.15
CA PHE A 364 20.25 -1.69 5.14
C PHE A 364 19.75 -1.36 3.73
N CYS A 365 18.43 -1.36 3.49
CA CYS A 365 17.85 -0.93 2.23
C CYS A 365 18.26 0.51 1.88
N ALA A 366 18.23 1.44 2.84
CA ALA A 366 18.67 2.82 2.66
C ALA A 366 20.14 2.91 2.21
N TRP A 367 21.04 2.10 2.76
CA TRP A 367 22.43 2.02 2.29
C TRP A 367 22.56 1.51 0.86
N VAL A 368 21.77 0.49 0.47
CA VAL A 368 21.72 0.00 -0.91
C VAL A 368 21.17 1.08 -1.86
N MET A 369 20.14 1.82 -1.45
CA MET A 369 19.59 2.95 -2.21
C MET A 369 20.62 4.06 -2.42
N TYR A 370 21.33 4.41 -1.34
CA TYR A 370 22.40 5.40 -1.32
C TYR A 370 23.50 5.06 -2.33
N ASP A 371 24.20 3.94 -2.14
CA ASP A 371 25.43 3.65 -2.88
C ASP A 371 25.19 2.87 -4.19
N LYS A 372 24.18 2.00 -4.27
CA LYS A 372 23.96 1.10 -5.41
C LYS A 372 22.83 1.55 -6.35
N MET A 373 21.72 2.07 -5.83
CA MET A 373 20.60 2.55 -6.66
C MET A 373 20.79 3.99 -7.17
N GLY A 374 21.81 4.70 -6.69
CA GLY A 374 22.34 5.89 -7.35
C GLY A 374 21.96 7.23 -6.73
N ILE A 375 21.33 7.26 -5.54
CA ILE A 375 21.08 8.51 -4.80
C ILE A 375 22.40 9.27 -4.58
N ARG A 376 23.47 8.58 -4.15
CA ARG A 376 24.82 9.17 -3.99
C ARG A 376 25.28 9.86 -5.28
N ARG A 377 25.17 9.21 -6.45
CA ARG A 377 25.54 9.77 -7.76
C ARG A 377 24.71 11.00 -8.11
N THR A 378 23.42 10.99 -7.80
CA THR A 378 22.49 12.09 -8.14
C THR A 378 22.70 13.32 -7.25
N LEU A 379 23.14 13.13 -6.00
CA LEU A 379 23.40 14.22 -5.05
C LEU A 379 24.87 14.71 -5.03
N GLN A 380 25.82 13.90 -5.51
CA GLN A 380 27.25 14.24 -5.54
C GLN A 380 27.51 15.55 -6.30
N ASP A 381 28.25 16.46 -5.67
CA ASP A 381 28.58 17.80 -6.18
C ASP A 381 27.36 18.69 -6.53
N CYS A 382 26.16 18.37 -6.04
CA CYS A 382 24.95 19.13 -6.36
C CYS A 382 24.90 20.43 -5.53
N THR A 383 25.33 21.56 -6.11
CA THR A 383 25.30 22.88 -5.43
C THR A 383 23.92 23.55 -5.43
N ALA A 384 22.94 23.03 -6.17
CA ALA A 384 21.58 23.55 -6.28
C ALA A 384 20.71 23.26 -5.04
N GLN A 385 21.00 23.90 -3.89
CA GLN A 385 20.40 23.54 -2.60
C GLN A 385 18.88 23.72 -2.53
N ILE A 386 18.34 24.79 -3.10
CA ILE A 386 16.89 25.04 -3.11
C ILE A 386 16.20 24.03 -4.03
N GLU A 387 16.78 23.75 -5.20
CA GLU A 387 16.22 22.75 -6.12
C GLU A 387 16.25 21.34 -5.53
N LYS A 388 17.34 20.95 -4.85
CA LYS A 388 17.43 19.69 -4.10
C LYS A 388 16.36 19.62 -3.01
N THR A 389 16.15 20.71 -2.28
CA THR A 389 15.16 20.79 -1.19
C THR A 389 13.73 20.68 -1.71
N VAL A 390 13.38 21.40 -2.78
CA VAL A 390 12.02 21.34 -3.36
C VAL A 390 11.78 20.02 -4.11
N LEU A 391 12.69 19.63 -5.02
CA LEU A 391 12.47 18.49 -5.91
C LEU A 391 12.71 17.15 -5.21
N TRP A 392 13.80 16.98 -4.46
CA TRP A 392 14.10 15.69 -3.82
C TRP A 392 13.42 15.57 -2.47
N LEU A 393 13.64 16.51 -1.55
CA LEU A 393 13.08 16.41 -0.20
C LEU A 393 11.56 16.66 -0.18
N GLY A 394 11.06 17.66 -0.92
CA GLY A 394 9.62 17.89 -1.05
C GLY A 394 8.90 16.67 -1.61
N ALA A 395 9.41 16.06 -2.66
CA ALA A 395 8.85 14.82 -3.21
C ALA A 395 9.00 13.60 -2.28
N CYS A 396 10.05 13.56 -1.44
CA CYS A 396 10.20 12.54 -0.40
C CYS A 396 9.11 12.66 0.68
N TRP A 397 8.80 13.88 1.13
CA TRP A 397 7.66 14.11 2.01
C TRP A 397 6.32 13.77 1.32
N VAL A 398 6.14 14.11 0.05
CA VAL A 398 4.93 13.73 -0.70
C VAL A 398 4.77 12.21 -0.78
N GLY A 399 5.83 11.47 -1.11
CA GLY A 399 5.81 10.01 -1.16
C GLY A 399 5.70 9.33 0.21
N ALA A 400 6.15 9.98 1.29
CA ALA A 400 6.09 9.46 2.66
C ALA A 400 4.69 9.61 3.30
N LEU A 401 3.85 10.49 2.75
CA LEU A 401 2.51 10.84 3.24
C LEU A 401 1.40 10.37 2.29
N THR A 402 1.56 9.19 1.69
CA THR A 402 0.62 8.60 0.70
C THR A 402 -0.85 8.67 1.11
N ASN A 403 -1.10 8.43 2.40
CA ASN A 403 -2.40 8.47 3.08
C ASN A 403 -3.06 9.87 3.11
N TYR A 404 -2.34 10.92 2.71
CA TYR A 404 -2.87 12.27 2.49
C TYR A 404 -2.61 12.77 1.04
N THR A 405 -1.58 12.27 0.36
CA THR A 405 -1.10 12.82 -0.93
C THR A 405 -1.51 12.02 -2.15
N PHE A 406 -1.90 10.75 -2.01
CA PHE A 406 -2.32 9.87 -3.11
C PHE A 406 -3.65 9.15 -2.85
N ASP A 407 -4.21 9.19 -1.64
CA ASP A 407 -5.51 8.57 -1.29
C ASP A 407 -6.71 9.13 -2.11
N PHE A 408 -6.57 10.33 -2.70
CA PHE A 408 -7.57 10.87 -3.63
C PHE A 408 -7.60 10.15 -4.99
N ILE A 409 -6.57 9.39 -5.34
CA ILE A 409 -6.49 8.64 -6.61
C ILE A 409 -7.42 7.42 -6.49
N PRO A 410 -8.43 7.27 -7.35
CA PRO A 410 -9.45 6.23 -7.21
C PRO A 410 -8.95 4.85 -7.69
N ILE A 411 -7.88 4.33 -7.10
CA ILE A 411 -7.32 2.99 -7.39
C ILE A 411 -6.89 2.35 -6.06
N GLN A 412 -7.82 1.66 -5.39
CA GLN A 412 -7.52 0.92 -4.16
C GLN A 412 -6.89 -0.46 -4.44
N ARG A 413 -7.22 -1.05 -5.60
CA ARG A 413 -6.71 -2.34 -6.09
C ARG A 413 -6.62 -2.32 -7.63
N LEU A 414 -5.85 -3.24 -8.20
CA LEU A 414 -5.60 -3.36 -9.64
C LEU A 414 -6.25 -4.59 -10.29
N THR A 415 -7.31 -5.16 -9.70
CA THR A 415 -8.11 -6.19 -10.38
C THR A 415 -9.13 -5.56 -11.32
N GLY A 416 -9.58 -6.28 -12.34
CA GLY A 416 -10.63 -5.78 -13.24
C GLY A 416 -11.91 -5.39 -12.50
N HIS A 417 -12.33 -6.22 -11.53
CA HIS A 417 -13.53 -6.03 -10.72
C HIS A 417 -13.50 -4.73 -9.90
N ASP A 418 -12.37 -4.44 -9.24
CA ASP A 418 -12.22 -3.19 -8.48
C ASP A 418 -12.21 -1.96 -9.42
N LEU A 419 -11.55 -2.08 -10.59
CA LEU A 419 -11.47 -1.01 -11.61
C LEU A 419 -12.81 -0.76 -12.34
N ASP A 420 -13.70 -1.74 -12.38
CA ASP A 420 -15.06 -1.60 -12.92
C ASP A 420 -16.00 -0.89 -11.93
N GLN A 421 -15.85 -1.16 -10.64
CA GLN A 421 -16.74 -0.64 -9.59
C GLN A 421 -16.31 0.72 -9.03
N GLN A 422 -15.01 1.00 -8.95
CA GLN A 422 -14.52 2.24 -8.35
C GLN A 422 -14.65 3.43 -9.34
N PRO A 423 -15.47 4.46 -9.06
CA PRO A 423 -15.71 5.55 -10.02
C PRO A 423 -14.41 6.30 -10.39
N GLY A 424 -14.16 6.45 -11.69
CA GLY A 424 -12.98 7.13 -12.22
C GLY A 424 -11.69 6.29 -12.27
N ALA A 425 -11.68 5.07 -11.73
CA ALA A 425 -10.46 4.25 -11.61
C ALA A 425 -9.75 4.00 -12.95
N LYS A 426 -10.49 3.63 -13.99
CA LYS A 426 -9.96 3.41 -15.35
C LYS A 426 -9.29 4.65 -15.94
N VAL A 427 -9.84 5.85 -15.67
CA VAL A 427 -9.29 7.13 -16.16
C VAL A 427 -8.00 7.48 -15.40
N ALA A 428 -8.01 7.34 -14.08
CA ALA A 428 -6.82 7.53 -13.26
C ALA A 428 -5.69 6.57 -13.66
N LEU A 429 -6.00 5.29 -13.91
CA LEU A 429 -5.04 4.28 -14.35
C LEU A 429 -4.44 4.63 -15.73
N ALA A 430 -5.27 5.04 -16.69
CA ALA A 430 -4.80 5.47 -18.00
C ALA A 430 -3.84 6.66 -17.93
N ILE A 431 -4.16 7.68 -17.11
CA ILE A 431 -3.28 8.83 -16.87
C ILE A 431 -1.95 8.39 -16.26
N ILE A 432 -1.98 7.54 -15.23
CA ILE A 432 -0.77 7.00 -14.57
C ILE A 432 0.10 6.23 -15.56
N VAL A 433 -0.49 5.37 -16.39
CA VAL A 433 0.25 4.61 -17.43
C VAL A 433 0.91 5.57 -18.42
N ILE A 434 0.19 6.57 -18.95
CA ILE A 434 0.76 7.57 -19.88
C ILE A 434 1.93 8.32 -19.24
N VAL A 435 1.79 8.77 -17.99
CA VAL A 435 2.86 9.46 -17.26
C VAL A 435 4.07 8.53 -17.05
N LEU A 436 3.87 7.29 -16.58
CA LEU A 436 4.95 6.33 -16.38
C LEU A 436 5.65 5.95 -17.70
N THR A 437 4.93 5.82 -18.81
CA THR A 437 5.53 5.63 -20.14
C THR A 437 6.39 6.83 -20.54
N ALA A 438 5.92 8.06 -20.37
CA ALA A 438 6.70 9.26 -20.66
C ALA A 438 7.97 9.36 -19.78
N VAL A 439 7.85 9.03 -18.48
CA VAL A 439 8.99 8.92 -17.54
C VAL A 439 9.99 7.88 -18.06
N ALA A 440 9.54 6.66 -18.35
CA ALA A 440 10.40 5.56 -18.81
C ALA A 440 11.14 5.90 -20.11
N VAL A 441 10.43 6.43 -21.12
CA VAL A 441 11.04 6.88 -22.40
C VAL A 441 12.09 7.97 -22.15
N SER A 442 11.82 8.93 -21.26
CA SER A 442 12.80 9.96 -20.90
C SER A 442 14.06 9.36 -20.26
N GLN A 443 13.91 8.48 -19.24
CA GLN A 443 15.06 7.90 -18.54
C GLN A 443 15.87 7.00 -19.48
N VAL A 444 15.23 6.23 -20.36
CA VAL A 444 15.91 5.43 -21.40
C VAL A 444 16.75 6.32 -22.33
N TRP A 445 16.23 7.48 -22.75
CA TRP A 445 16.99 8.44 -23.54
C TRP A 445 18.19 8.99 -22.78
N PHE A 446 18.02 9.46 -21.54
CA PHE A 446 19.13 9.97 -20.72
C PHE A 446 20.20 8.89 -20.46
N PHE A 447 19.81 7.66 -20.09
CA PHE A 447 20.75 6.55 -19.90
C PHE A 447 21.52 6.20 -21.18
N ARG A 448 20.91 6.37 -22.35
CA ARG A 448 21.59 6.20 -23.63
C ARG A 448 22.65 7.27 -23.83
N GLN A 449 22.35 8.54 -23.55
CA GLN A 449 23.34 9.63 -23.71
C GLN A 449 24.51 9.49 -22.72
N GLU A 450 24.28 8.93 -21.53
CA GLU A 450 25.36 8.55 -20.59
C GLU A 450 26.07 7.21 -20.93
N ALA A 451 25.72 6.55 -22.05
CA ALA A 451 26.19 5.21 -22.43
C ALA A 451 25.99 4.11 -21.36
N ARG A 452 25.10 4.33 -20.38
CA ARG A 452 24.79 3.38 -19.29
C ARG A 452 23.62 2.45 -19.59
N LEU A 453 22.82 2.72 -20.63
CA LEU A 453 21.56 2.02 -20.91
C LEU A 453 21.70 0.48 -20.94
N THR A 454 22.74 -0.07 -21.59
CA THR A 454 22.95 -1.52 -21.65
C THR A 454 23.15 -2.18 -20.28
N LYS A 455 23.73 -1.48 -19.30
CA LYS A 455 23.87 -1.96 -17.92
C LYS A 455 22.52 -2.02 -17.21
N TYR A 456 21.68 -1.00 -17.38
CA TYR A 456 20.36 -0.95 -16.75
C TYR A 456 19.35 -1.88 -17.44
N LEU A 457 19.42 -2.06 -18.76
CA LEU A 457 18.62 -3.08 -19.47
C LEU A 457 18.91 -4.49 -18.96
N LYS A 458 20.17 -4.82 -18.62
CA LYS A 458 20.50 -6.11 -17.97
C LYS A 458 19.89 -6.24 -16.56
N LEU A 459 19.91 -5.17 -15.77
CA LEU A 459 19.29 -5.15 -14.44
C LEU A 459 17.76 -5.31 -14.51
N TYR A 460 17.11 -4.55 -15.39
CA TYR A 460 15.66 -4.64 -15.59
C TYR A 460 15.23 -5.97 -16.23
N CYS A 461 16.06 -6.58 -17.08
CA CYS A 461 15.84 -7.95 -17.55
C CYS A 461 15.85 -8.96 -16.39
N LEU A 462 16.81 -8.84 -15.46
CA LEU A 462 16.85 -9.68 -14.25
C LEU A 462 15.63 -9.46 -13.34
N PHE A 463 15.17 -8.20 -13.17
CA PHE A 463 13.93 -7.91 -12.44
C PHE A 463 12.70 -8.52 -13.14
N VAL A 464 12.59 -8.42 -14.46
CA VAL A 464 11.48 -9.01 -15.24
C VAL A 464 11.52 -10.55 -15.17
N ILE A 465 12.70 -11.18 -15.23
CA ILE A 465 12.85 -12.63 -15.04
C ILE A 465 12.39 -13.03 -13.63
N GLY A 466 12.77 -12.29 -12.59
CA GLY A 466 12.30 -12.52 -11.22
C GLY A 466 10.78 -12.41 -11.09
N ILE A 467 10.18 -11.39 -11.71
CA ILE A 467 8.72 -11.20 -11.76
C ILE A 467 8.03 -12.34 -12.52
N ILE A 468 8.59 -12.81 -13.65
CA ILE A 468 8.05 -13.96 -14.40
C ILE A 468 8.13 -15.24 -13.58
N ILE A 469 9.21 -15.49 -12.86
CA ILE A 469 9.31 -16.63 -11.92
C ILE A 469 8.22 -16.52 -10.85
N CYS A 470 8.04 -15.34 -10.24
CA CYS A 470 6.97 -15.09 -9.27
C CYS A 470 5.56 -15.31 -9.84
N LEU A 471 5.32 -15.06 -11.13
CA LEU A 471 4.02 -15.26 -11.80
C LEU A 471 3.76 -16.70 -12.25
N VAL A 472 4.77 -17.58 -12.24
CA VAL A 472 4.70 -18.97 -12.71
C VAL A 472 4.70 -19.98 -11.55
N LEU A 473 4.94 -19.53 -10.31
CA LEU A 473 4.80 -20.38 -9.13
C LEU A 473 3.31 -20.70 -8.87
N PRO A 474 2.94 -21.98 -8.65
CA PRO A 474 1.57 -22.37 -8.32
C PRO A 474 1.16 -21.84 -6.93
N ASP A 475 -0.15 -21.70 -6.74
CA ASP A 475 -0.83 -21.34 -5.47
C ASP A 475 -0.43 -19.98 -4.84
N LEU A 476 0.45 -19.24 -5.51
CA LEU A 476 0.95 -17.93 -5.12
C LEU A 476 0.56 -16.88 -6.17
N SER A 477 0.28 -15.67 -5.69
CA SER A 477 -0.11 -14.53 -6.51
C SER A 477 0.75 -13.31 -6.17
N LEU A 478 1.12 -12.57 -7.21
CA LEU A 478 2.06 -11.45 -7.15
C LEU A 478 1.38 -10.17 -6.62
N ARG A 479 1.82 -9.69 -5.45
CA ARG A 479 1.37 -8.42 -4.86
C ARG A 479 2.52 -7.43 -4.77
N ILE A 480 2.62 -6.52 -5.73
CA ILE A 480 3.68 -5.50 -5.76
C ILE A 480 3.27 -4.29 -4.91
N HIS A 481 3.54 -4.36 -3.61
CA HIS A 481 3.48 -3.23 -2.68
C HIS A 481 4.32 -2.03 -3.17
N HIS A 482 3.95 -0.80 -2.78
CA HIS A 482 4.61 0.43 -3.23
C HIS A 482 6.07 0.55 -2.82
N TYR A 483 6.49 -0.08 -1.71
CA TYR A 483 7.91 -0.16 -1.34
C TYR A 483 8.71 -1.06 -2.30
N ILE A 484 8.09 -2.08 -2.90
CA ILE A 484 8.71 -2.94 -3.92
C ILE A 484 8.82 -2.17 -5.24
N LEU A 485 7.77 -1.43 -5.64
CA LEU A 485 7.82 -0.51 -6.78
C LEU A 485 8.96 0.52 -6.61
N ALA A 486 9.16 1.06 -5.41
CA ALA A 486 10.29 1.93 -5.11
C ALA A 486 11.65 1.25 -5.37
N LEU A 487 11.88 0.05 -4.82
CA LEU A 487 13.13 -0.71 -5.02
C LEU A 487 13.39 -1.06 -6.49
N LEU A 488 12.35 -1.38 -7.26
CA LEU A 488 12.45 -1.72 -8.68
C LEU A 488 12.72 -0.49 -9.56
N LEU A 489 12.07 0.65 -9.29
CA LEU A 489 12.13 1.84 -10.15
C LEU A 489 13.30 2.78 -9.80
N LEU A 490 13.75 2.82 -8.54
CA LEU A 490 14.79 3.76 -8.09
C LEU A 490 16.11 3.66 -8.89
N PRO A 491 16.67 2.47 -9.24
CA PRO A 491 17.87 2.38 -10.08
C PRO A 491 17.75 3.12 -11.42
N GLY A 492 16.54 3.14 -12.00
CA GLY A 492 16.17 3.83 -13.23
C GLY A 492 16.20 5.36 -13.14
N THR A 493 16.41 5.92 -11.95
CA THR A 493 16.46 7.37 -11.69
C THR A 493 17.87 7.87 -11.35
N SER A 494 18.91 7.05 -11.53
CA SER A 494 20.28 7.29 -11.09
C SER A 494 21.09 8.35 -11.88
N MET A 495 20.44 9.41 -12.35
CA MET A 495 21.02 10.46 -13.21
C MET A 495 20.84 11.84 -12.54
N GLN A 496 21.83 12.72 -12.63
CA GLN A 496 21.74 14.07 -12.04
C GLN A 496 20.95 15.00 -12.96
N THR A 497 19.64 14.82 -12.98
CA THR A 497 18.65 15.66 -13.69
C THR A 497 17.53 16.09 -12.74
N ARG A 498 16.85 17.21 -13.06
CA ARG A 498 15.74 17.73 -12.25
C ARG A 498 14.57 16.73 -12.10
N PRO A 499 14.09 16.06 -13.17
CA PRO A 499 13.08 15.01 -13.02
C PRO A 499 13.58 13.83 -12.18
N SER A 500 14.84 13.41 -12.36
CA SER A 500 15.40 12.31 -11.57
C SER A 500 15.50 12.62 -10.07
N LEU A 501 15.72 13.88 -9.65
CA LEU A 501 15.59 14.28 -8.24
C LEU A 501 14.16 14.07 -7.72
N LEU A 502 13.16 14.51 -8.48
CA LEU A 502 11.74 14.35 -8.15
C LEU A 502 11.36 12.88 -8.00
N TYR A 503 11.74 12.05 -8.97
CA TYR A 503 11.45 10.62 -8.95
C TYR A 503 12.14 9.89 -7.80
N GLN A 504 13.41 10.23 -7.49
CA GLN A 504 14.08 9.67 -6.31
C GLN A 504 13.38 10.05 -5.01
N GLY A 505 12.95 11.31 -4.88
CA GLY A 505 12.17 11.76 -3.73
C GLY A 505 10.91 10.91 -3.55
N VAL A 506 10.00 10.89 -4.55
CA VAL A 506 8.75 10.12 -4.46
C VAL A 506 9.03 8.65 -4.11
N LEU A 507 9.96 7.98 -4.81
CA LEU A 507 10.22 6.56 -4.60
C LEU A 507 10.81 6.26 -3.20
N VAL A 508 11.73 7.09 -2.70
CA VAL A 508 12.24 6.95 -1.31
C VAL A 508 11.13 7.18 -0.29
N GLY A 509 10.26 8.17 -0.51
CA GLY A 509 9.07 8.40 0.32
C GLY A 509 8.13 7.20 0.34
N LEU A 510 7.79 6.64 -0.83
CA LEU A 510 6.94 5.45 -0.97
C LEU A 510 7.52 4.24 -0.23
N PHE A 511 8.84 4.05 -0.29
CA PHE A 511 9.51 3.01 0.49
C PHE A 511 9.38 3.23 1.99
N ILE A 512 9.63 4.47 2.45
CA ILE A 512 9.55 4.81 3.88
C ILE A 512 8.12 4.59 4.39
N ASN A 513 7.09 5.06 3.68
CA ASN A 513 5.70 4.84 4.06
C ASN A 513 5.37 3.34 4.12
N GLY A 514 5.68 2.58 3.06
CA GLY A 514 5.38 1.15 3.00
C GLY A 514 6.00 0.35 4.15
N ILE A 515 7.29 0.55 4.42
CA ILE A 515 7.98 -0.19 5.49
C ILE A 515 7.60 0.31 6.89
N ALA A 516 7.44 1.61 7.12
CA ALA A 516 7.07 2.12 8.44
C ALA A 516 5.64 1.68 8.82
N ARG A 517 4.67 1.89 7.93
CA ARG A 517 3.26 1.58 8.19
C ARG A 517 2.97 0.09 8.18
N TRP A 518 3.41 -0.63 7.15
CA TRP A 518 3.07 -2.04 6.95
C TRP A 518 4.24 -2.94 7.35
N GLY A 519 5.40 -2.75 6.72
CA GLY A 519 6.60 -3.56 6.94
C GLY A 519 7.08 -4.23 5.66
N PHE A 520 7.94 -5.23 5.81
CA PHE A 520 8.44 -6.05 4.69
C PHE A 520 7.44 -7.15 4.33
N GLU A 521 6.25 -6.73 3.90
CA GLU A 521 5.17 -7.60 3.46
C GLU A 521 5.54 -8.44 2.23
N SER A 522 4.99 -9.65 2.13
CA SER A 522 5.43 -10.57 1.08
C SER A 522 5.11 -10.08 -0.33
N VAL A 523 6.07 -10.28 -1.24
CA VAL A 523 5.90 -10.09 -2.71
C VAL A 523 4.92 -11.11 -3.29
N LEU A 524 4.88 -12.30 -2.68
CA LEU A 524 4.02 -13.43 -3.04
C LEU A 524 3.13 -13.79 -1.87
N GLN A 525 1.82 -13.70 -2.07
CA GLN A 525 0.81 -14.10 -1.08
C GLN A 525 -0.07 -15.18 -1.71
N THR A 526 -0.61 -16.10 -0.92
CA THR A 526 -1.56 -17.10 -1.43
C THR A 526 -2.85 -16.41 -1.88
N SER A 527 -3.59 -17.00 -2.81
CA SER A 527 -4.87 -16.44 -3.26
C SER A 527 -5.82 -16.17 -2.09
N TYR A 528 -5.88 -17.11 -1.13
CA TYR A 528 -6.63 -16.97 0.13
C TYR A 528 -6.20 -15.75 0.97
N ALA A 529 -4.88 -15.53 1.13
CA ALA A 529 -4.37 -14.38 1.90
C ALA A 529 -4.59 -13.01 1.19
N LEU A 530 -4.77 -13.00 -0.13
CA LEU A 530 -5.14 -11.81 -0.90
C LEU A 530 -6.64 -11.52 -0.85
N GLN A 531 -7.43 -12.59 -0.86
CA GLN A 531 -8.89 -12.59 -0.77
C GLN A 531 -9.33 -12.08 0.61
N GLY A 532 -8.75 -12.61 1.68
CA GLY A 532 -9.07 -12.22 3.05
C GLY A 532 -10.54 -12.52 3.35
N ASP A 533 -11.32 -11.51 3.72
CA ASP A 533 -12.78 -11.60 3.92
C ASP A 533 -13.61 -11.36 2.63
N ALA A 534 -12.98 -11.38 1.45
CA ALA A 534 -13.71 -11.43 0.19
C ALA A 534 -14.30 -12.81 -0.05
N GLN A 535 -15.50 -12.86 -0.64
CA GLN A 535 -16.11 -14.09 -1.17
C GLN A 535 -15.13 -15.02 -1.88
N LEU A 536 -15.39 -16.31 -1.70
CA LEU A 536 -14.62 -17.45 -2.18
C LEU A 536 -14.99 -17.83 -3.63
N GLY A 537 -16.21 -17.55 -4.06
CA GLY A 537 -16.80 -18.12 -5.27
C GLY A 537 -17.30 -19.55 -5.08
N SER A 538 -17.66 -19.91 -3.84
CA SER A 538 -18.02 -21.28 -3.48
C SER A 538 -19.45 -21.67 -3.91
N PRO A 539 -19.73 -22.98 -4.10
CA PRO A 539 -21.10 -23.48 -4.13
C PRO A 539 -21.92 -22.99 -2.93
N LEU A 540 -23.22 -22.78 -3.13
CA LEU A 540 -24.15 -22.28 -2.12
C LEU A 540 -25.15 -23.35 -1.67
N PRO A 541 -25.71 -23.25 -0.46
CA PRO A 541 -26.84 -24.08 -0.06
C PRO A 541 -28.08 -23.87 -0.93
N SER A 542 -28.66 -24.96 -1.42
CA SER A 542 -30.00 -24.95 -2.03
C SER A 542 -31.03 -25.20 -0.93
N ILE A 543 -31.66 -24.11 -0.48
CA ILE A 543 -32.68 -24.12 0.57
C ILE A 543 -34.04 -24.41 -0.06
N LEU A 544 -34.75 -25.39 0.49
CA LEU A 544 -36.10 -25.75 0.08
C LEU A 544 -37.11 -24.73 0.60
N THR A 545 -38.30 -24.66 0.00
CA THR A 545 -39.39 -23.79 0.48
C THR A 545 -39.65 -24.07 1.97
N PRO A 546 -39.54 -23.07 2.87
CA PRO A 546 -39.65 -23.30 4.29
C PRO A 546 -41.10 -23.61 4.69
N ALA A 547 -41.25 -24.42 5.74
CA ALA A 547 -42.53 -24.62 6.39
C ALA A 547 -42.76 -23.50 7.42
N ILE A 548 -43.86 -22.77 7.30
CA ILE A 548 -44.21 -21.67 8.21
C ILE A 548 -45.44 -22.08 9.03
N SER A 549 -45.35 -21.95 10.35
CA SER A 549 -46.47 -22.09 11.28
C SER A 549 -46.69 -20.75 11.97
N LEU A 550 -47.67 -19.98 11.49
CA LEU A 550 -48.03 -18.71 12.12
C LEU A 550 -48.84 -18.95 13.39
N ALA A 551 -48.63 -18.08 14.38
CA ALA A 551 -49.49 -17.97 15.56
C ALA A 551 -50.94 -17.72 15.12
N ALA A 552 -51.87 -18.56 15.58
CA ALA A 552 -53.29 -18.42 15.27
C ALA A 552 -53.97 -17.52 16.31
N ASN A 553 -54.67 -16.47 15.87
CA ASN A 553 -55.55 -15.65 16.74
C ASN A 553 -56.39 -16.58 17.64
N ALA A 554 -56.16 -16.50 18.95
CA ALA A 554 -56.51 -17.54 19.91
C ALA A 554 -58.02 -17.78 20.07
N THR A 555 -58.57 -18.59 19.16
CA THR A 555 -59.96 -19.03 19.15
C THR A 555 -60.03 -20.53 18.87
N SER A 556 -60.72 -21.28 19.72
CA SER A 556 -61.04 -22.72 19.57
C SER A 556 -59.91 -23.78 19.64
N ASN A 557 -58.93 -23.64 20.55
CA ASN A 557 -58.09 -24.78 20.96
C ASN A 557 -57.77 -24.75 22.47
N GLU A 558 -58.56 -25.46 23.28
CA GLU A 558 -58.47 -25.44 24.76
C GLU A 558 -57.24 -26.17 25.34
N ASN A 559 -56.47 -26.88 24.50
CA ASN A 559 -55.30 -27.68 24.90
C ASN A 559 -53.94 -27.05 24.52
N ALA A 560 -53.92 -25.86 23.92
CA ALA A 560 -52.66 -25.14 23.67
C ALA A 560 -52.21 -24.43 24.96
N THR A 561 -50.93 -24.58 25.34
CA THR A 561 -50.35 -23.74 26.39
C THR A 561 -50.27 -22.30 25.88
N ALA A 562 -50.63 -21.32 26.72
CA ALA A 562 -50.79 -19.92 26.27
C ALA A 562 -49.53 -19.33 25.59
N ALA A 563 -48.33 -19.75 26.01
CA ALA A 563 -47.07 -19.34 25.39
C ALA A 563 -46.85 -19.88 23.96
N ALA A 564 -47.48 -21.01 23.60
CA ALA A 564 -47.40 -21.58 22.26
C ALA A 564 -48.43 -20.96 21.28
N ALA A 565 -49.44 -20.26 21.80
CA ALA A 565 -50.43 -19.57 20.97
C ALA A 565 -49.91 -18.26 20.36
N GLU A 566 -48.86 -17.67 20.96
CA GLU A 566 -48.28 -16.37 20.57
C GLU A 566 -46.97 -16.48 19.78
N MET A 567 -46.47 -17.70 19.50
CA MET A 567 -45.22 -17.91 18.78
C MET A 567 -45.48 -18.36 17.35
N SER A 568 -44.88 -17.65 16.39
CA SER A 568 -44.78 -18.11 15.00
C SER A 568 -43.43 -18.79 14.78
N SER A 569 -43.36 -19.78 13.89
CA SER A 569 -42.11 -20.45 13.52
C SER A 569 -41.93 -20.63 12.02
N ILE A 570 -40.68 -20.74 11.60
CA ILE A 570 -40.24 -21.01 10.24
C ILE A 570 -39.16 -22.09 10.26
N THR A 571 -39.39 -23.20 9.54
CA THR A 571 -38.46 -24.34 9.47
C THR A 571 -37.87 -24.46 8.07
N PHE A 572 -36.55 -24.40 7.99
CA PHE A 572 -35.75 -24.54 6.78
C PHE A 572 -35.16 -25.94 6.67
N ASN A 573 -35.23 -26.51 5.47
CA ASN A 573 -34.55 -27.74 5.07
C ASN A 573 -33.69 -27.43 3.83
N TRP A 574 -32.59 -28.15 3.65
CA TRP A 574 -31.67 -27.94 2.53
C TRP A 574 -31.38 -29.23 1.77
N GLN A 575 -30.99 -29.10 0.50
CA GLN A 575 -30.51 -30.23 -0.30
C GLN A 575 -29.12 -30.67 0.18
N SER A 576 -28.75 -31.93 -0.05
CA SER A 576 -27.42 -32.44 0.31
C SER A 576 -26.28 -31.63 -0.35
N PRO A 577 -25.12 -31.45 0.32
CA PRO A 577 -24.02 -30.67 -0.23
C PRO A 577 -23.48 -31.26 -1.56
N PRO A 578 -23.17 -30.43 -2.56
CA PRO A 578 -22.52 -30.88 -3.79
C PRO A 578 -21.08 -31.34 -3.51
N ALA A 579 -20.46 -32.07 -4.45
CA ALA A 579 -19.05 -32.47 -4.33
C ALA A 579 -18.10 -31.28 -4.64
N PRO A 580 -16.95 -31.13 -3.93
CA PRO A 580 -16.49 -31.92 -2.80
C PRO A 580 -17.38 -31.72 -1.56
N GLN A 581 -17.58 -32.79 -0.77
CA GLN A 581 -18.45 -32.75 0.40
C GLN A 581 -18.02 -31.66 1.38
N PHE A 582 -18.99 -30.83 1.77
CA PHE A 582 -18.87 -29.87 2.87
C PHE A 582 -19.14 -30.58 4.20
N ASP A 583 -18.48 -30.13 5.26
CA ASP A 583 -18.57 -30.78 6.57
C ASP A 583 -19.87 -30.43 7.30
N GLY A 584 -20.48 -29.27 6.99
CA GLY A 584 -21.66 -28.76 7.69
C GLY A 584 -22.31 -27.54 7.03
N ILE A 585 -23.25 -26.92 7.77
CA ILE A 585 -23.95 -25.68 7.40
C ILE A 585 -23.89 -24.67 8.55
N SER A 586 -23.84 -23.38 8.21
CA SER A 586 -24.05 -22.25 9.12
C SER A 586 -25.17 -21.34 8.59
N ILE A 587 -25.97 -20.80 9.51
CA ILE A 587 -27.13 -19.95 9.20
C ILE A 587 -27.06 -18.67 10.02
N LEU A 588 -27.14 -17.53 9.33
CA LEU A 588 -27.31 -16.22 9.94
C LEU A 588 -28.79 -15.86 10.00
N VAL A 589 -29.21 -15.26 11.11
CA VAL A 589 -30.45 -14.48 11.23
C VAL A 589 -30.05 -13.06 11.62
N ASN A 590 -30.49 -12.06 10.86
CA ASN A 590 -30.18 -10.64 11.09
C ASN A 590 -28.67 -10.34 11.17
N ASP A 591 -27.89 -10.93 10.25
CA ASP A 591 -26.42 -10.86 10.18
C ASP A 591 -25.69 -11.43 11.43
N VAL A 592 -26.38 -12.20 12.28
CA VAL A 592 -25.84 -12.92 13.44
C VAL A 592 -25.88 -14.43 13.19
N GLU A 593 -24.78 -15.14 13.41
CA GLU A 593 -24.74 -16.61 13.36
C GLU A 593 -25.61 -17.19 14.48
N ARG A 594 -26.68 -17.92 14.14
CA ARG A 594 -27.62 -18.53 15.10
C ARG A 594 -27.55 -20.05 15.16
N PHE A 595 -27.17 -20.68 14.06
CA PHE A 595 -27.17 -22.12 13.93
C PHE A 595 -25.95 -22.60 13.15
N ARG A 596 -25.41 -23.74 13.58
CA ARG A 596 -24.22 -24.37 13.02
C ARG A 596 -24.29 -25.87 13.30
N SER A 597 -24.30 -26.71 12.28
CA SER A 597 -24.35 -28.17 12.43
C SER A 597 -23.46 -28.87 11.40
N TYR A 598 -22.90 -30.02 11.79
CA TYR A 598 -22.00 -30.85 10.98
C TYR A 598 -22.69 -32.15 10.59
N PHE A 599 -22.62 -32.54 9.32
CA PHE A 599 -23.38 -33.68 8.80
C PHE A 599 -22.82 -35.06 9.21
N THR A 600 -21.69 -35.08 9.92
CA THR A 600 -21.03 -36.29 10.42
C THR A 600 -21.16 -36.49 11.93
N ASP A 601 -21.68 -35.50 12.65
CA ASP A 601 -21.74 -35.52 14.11
C ASP A 601 -22.97 -36.32 14.58
N VAL A 602 -22.96 -36.80 15.83
CA VAL A 602 -24.01 -37.69 16.36
C VAL A 602 -25.33 -36.94 16.57
N ASP A 603 -25.22 -35.63 16.77
CA ASP A 603 -26.23 -34.60 16.93
C ASP A 603 -26.37 -33.72 15.67
N ALA A 604 -26.09 -34.27 14.49
CA ALA A 604 -26.35 -33.62 13.21
C ALA A 604 -27.84 -33.29 13.03
N GLU A 605 -28.16 -32.01 12.81
CA GLU A 605 -29.52 -31.54 12.53
C GLU A 605 -29.68 -31.23 11.04
N GLU A 606 -30.56 -31.98 10.35
CA GLU A 606 -30.84 -31.80 8.91
C GLU A 606 -31.84 -30.65 8.60
N SER A 607 -32.34 -29.99 9.64
CA SER A 607 -33.36 -28.93 9.56
C SER A 607 -33.08 -27.86 10.61
N PHE A 608 -33.36 -26.59 10.30
CA PHE A 608 -33.27 -25.48 11.26
C PHE A 608 -34.64 -24.83 11.46
N SER A 609 -35.11 -24.73 12.70
CA SER A 609 -36.39 -24.08 13.05
C SER A 609 -36.12 -22.80 13.86
N TRP A 610 -36.53 -21.65 13.31
CA TRP A 610 -36.52 -20.37 14.00
C TRP A 610 -37.93 -20.04 14.51
N SER A 611 -38.04 -19.32 15.62
CA SER A 611 -39.34 -18.91 16.17
C SER A 611 -39.28 -17.50 16.78
N ARG A 612 -40.38 -16.76 16.64
CA ARG A 612 -40.53 -15.37 17.06
C ARG A 612 -41.93 -15.10 17.62
N GLU A 613 -42.05 -14.05 18.42
CA GLU A 613 -43.34 -13.56 18.92
C GLU A 613 -44.22 -13.05 17.77
N SER A 614 -45.53 -13.33 17.84
CA SER A 614 -46.55 -13.01 16.82
C SER A 614 -46.61 -11.52 16.44
N ASN A 615 -46.29 -10.68 17.41
CA ASN A 615 -46.40 -9.22 17.43
C ASN A 615 -45.06 -8.49 17.17
N LEU A 616 -44.00 -9.20 16.77
CA LEU A 616 -42.66 -8.61 16.63
C LEU A 616 -42.60 -7.46 15.60
N ASP A 617 -43.47 -7.49 14.57
CA ASP A 617 -43.64 -6.45 13.54
C ASP A 617 -42.35 -6.01 12.81
N LEU A 618 -41.34 -6.89 12.75
CA LEU A 618 -40.06 -6.67 12.09
C LEU A 618 -39.78 -7.73 11.02
N ASN A 619 -38.99 -7.34 10.02
CA ASN A 619 -38.45 -8.25 9.01
C ASN A 619 -37.29 -9.07 9.60
N GLU A 620 -37.17 -10.35 9.28
CA GLU A 620 -36.00 -11.17 9.66
C GLU A 620 -35.25 -11.69 8.45
N TYR A 621 -33.92 -11.50 8.44
CA TYR A 621 -33.06 -11.75 7.29
C TYR A 621 -32.24 -13.03 7.47
N PHE A 622 -32.51 -14.03 6.64
CA PHE A 622 -31.90 -15.37 6.70
C PHE A 622 -30.85 -15.55 5.60
N ARG A 623 -29.64 -15.97 5.98
CA ARG A 623 -28.54 -16.27 5.04
C ARG A 623 -27.90 -17.60 5.39
N PHE A 624 -27.54 -18.39 4.37
CA PHE A 624 -27.07 -19.77 4.53
C PHE A 624 -25.70 -19.94 3.88
N ALA A 625 -24.76 -20.63 4.53
CA ALA A 625 -23.46 -21.00 3.97
C ALA A 625 -23.11 -22.46 4.29
N TRP A 626 -22.43 -23.12 3.36
CA TRP A 626 -21.74 -24.39 3.68
C TRP A 626 -20.53 -24.13 4.59
N MET A 627 -20.01 -25.18 5.20
CA MET A 627 -18.82 -25.14 6.04
C MET A 627 -17.72 -26.08 5.57
N GLN A 628 -16.47 -25.68 5.83
CA GLN A 628 -15.30 -26.53 5.73
C GLN A 628 -14.46 -26.41 7.01
N GLY A 629 -14.39 -27.50 7.78
CA GLY A 629 -13.87 -27.52 9.14
C GLY A 629 -14.54 -26.48 10.04
N SER A 630 -13.76 -25.63 10.69
CA SER A 630 -14.28 -24.52 11.51
C SER A 630 -14.79 -23.32 10.71
N SER A 631 -14.56 -23.26 9.40
CA SER A 631 -14.74 -22.07 8.58
C SER A 631 -16.04 -22.11 7.77
N THR A 632 -16.71 -20.97 7.67
CA THR A 632 -17.89 -20.78 6.81
C THR A 632 -17.48 -20.38 5.40
N MET A 633 -18.17 -20.91 4.40
CA MET A 633 -18.01 -20.56 2.99
C MET A 633 -18.84 -19.31 2.63
N ASP A 634 -19.13 -19.07 1.34
CA ASP A 634 -19.96 -17.92 0.96
C ASP A 634 -21.41 -18.07 1.45
N TYR A 635 -21.95 -16.98 2.00
CA TYR A 635 -23.37 -16.86 2.35
C TYR A 635 -24.22 -16.51 1.13
N THR A 636 -25.38 -17.16 0.99
CA THR A 636 -26.47 -16.71 0.10
C THR A 636 -26.86 -15.26 0.38
N LYS A 637 -27.50 -14.60 -0.59
CA LYS A 637 -28.25 -13.38 -0.29
C LYS A 637 -29.33 -13.63 0.75
N ALA A 638 -29.81 -12.57 1.40
CA ALA A 638 -30.87 -12.69 2.39
C ALA A 638 -32.17 -13.15 1.73
N GLY A 639 -32.79 -14.19 2.28
CA GLY A 639 -34.23 -14.36 2.22
C GLY A 639 -34.87 -13.61 3.39
N ILE A 640 -36.13 -13.20 3.25
CA ILE A 640 -36.78 -12.31 4.21
C ILE A 640 -38.04 -12.99 4.74
N TRP A 641 -38.14 -13.19 6.05
CA TRP A 641 -39.40 -13.49 6.71
C TRP A 641 -40.02 -12.16 7.15
N THR A 642 -41.01 -11.67 6.40
CA THR A 642 -41.56 -10.32 6.56
C THR A 642 -42.27 -10.14 7.91
N ALA A 643 -42.54 -8.90 8.32
CA ALA A 643 -43.40 -8.59 9.47
C ALA A 643 -44.74 -9.36 9.43
N ASP A 644 -45.42 -9.39 8.26
CA ASP A 644 -46.65 -10.15 7.98
C ASP A 644 -46.53 -11.69 8.09
N GLY A 645 -45.33 -12.21 8.36
CA GLY A 645 -45.05 -13.64 8.47
C GLY A 645 -44.89 -14.37 7.13
N THR A 646 -44.78 -13.65 6.01
CA THR A 646 -44.60 -14.23 4.67
C THR A 646 -43.11 -14.43 4.34
N TRP A 647 -42.78 -15.45 3.55
CA TRP A 647 -41.40 -15.69 3.10
C TRP A 647 -41.15 -15.13 1.70
N SER A 648 -40.16 -14.24 1.60
CA SER A 648 -39.57 -13.78 0.34
C SER A 648 -38.28 -14.57 0.08
N GLN A 649 -38.25 -15.31 -1.02
CA GLN A 649 -37.11 -16.14 -1.39
C GLN A 649 -35.86 -15.30 -1.66
N MET A 650 -34.72 -15.76 -1.13
CA MET A 650 -33.41 -15.16 -1.41
C MET A 650 -33.12 -15.06 -2.92
N ALA A 651 -32.59 -13.91 -3.34
CA ALA A 651 -32.18 -13.70 -4.73
C ALA A 651 -30.91 -14.50 -5.09
N ASP A 652 -30.74 -14.84 -6.37
CA ASP A 652 -29.65 -15.70 -6.83
C ASP A 652 -28.24 -15.16 -6.52
N GLY A 653 -27.36 -16.10 -6.21
CA GLY A 653 -25.94 -15.86 -5.97
C GLY A 653 -25.57 -15.50 -4.52
N PRO A 654 -24.27 -15.37 -4.26
CA PRO A 654 -23.76 -15.13 -2.91
C PRO A 654 -23.90 -13.66 -2.51
N SER A 655 -23.64 -13.33 -1.24
CA SER A 655 -23.71 -12.01 -0.61
C SER A 655 -22.74 -10.93 -1.16
N LYS A 656 -22.76 -10.65 -2.47
CA LYS A 656 -22.03 -9.56 -3.12
C LYS A 656 -22.69 -9.10 -4.43
N VAL A 657 -22.52 -7.80 -4.65
CA VAL A 657 -22.58 -7.05 -5.90
C VAL A 657 -23.87 -7.30 -6.68
N LYS A 658 -24.87 -6.50 -6.35
CA LYS A 658 -25.83 -6.01 -7.34
C LYS A 658 -25.05 -5.22 -8.40
N ALA A 659 -24.75 -5.84 -9.54
CA ALA A 659 -24.34 -5.08 -10.72
C ALA A 659 -25.48 -4.10 -11.07
N ARG A 660 -25.17 -2.84 -11.34
CA ARG A 660 -26.14 -1.94 -11.97
C ARG A 660 -26.32 -2.41 -13.41
N ASN A 661 -27.46 -3.03 -13.70
CA ASN A 661 -27.97 -3.05 -15.07
C ASN A 661 -28.18 -1.58 -15.47
N ILE A 662 -27.30 -1.08 -16.34
CA ILE A 662 -27.55 0.13 -17.11
C ILE A 662 -28.32 -0.35 -18.33
N ASP A 663 -29.63 -0.10 -18.25
CA ASP A 663 -30.65 -0.36 -19.25
C ASP A 663 -30.87 -1.85 -19.60
N GLY A 664 -32.13 -2.22 -19.77
CA GLY A 664 -32.53 -3.61 -19.98
C GLY A 664 -32.78 -3.89 -21.46
N GLU A 665 -32.18 -4.95 -21.98
CA GLU A 665 -32.70 -5.61 -23.18
C GLU A 665 -32.55 -7.14 -23.06
N THR A 666 -33.54 -7.85 -23.63
CA THR A 666 -33.74 -9.29 -23.39
C THR A 666 -33.14 -10.11 -24.52
N GLN A 667 -32.26 -11.08 -24.21
CA GLN A 667 -32.20 -12.30 -25.01
C GLN A 667 -31.55 -13.50 -24.31
N PHE A 668 -32.19 -14.66 -24.45
CA PHE A 668 -31.55 -15.97 -24.34
C PHE A 668 -30.64 -16.19 -25.57
N LEU A 669 -29.57 -16.98 -25.43
CA LEU A 669 -29.44 -18.28 -26.14
C LEU A 669 -28.05 -18.93 -25.93
N ARG A 670 -28.09 -20.21 -25.51
CA ARG A 670 -27.02 -21.24 -25.58
C ARG A 670 -25.74 -20.99 -24.78
#